data_AF-A0AAD7XPT4-F1
#
_entry.id   AF-A0AAD7XPT4-F1
#
_cell.length_a   1.000
_cell.length_b   1.000
_cell.length_c   1.000
_cell.angle_alpha   90.00
_cell.angle_beta   90.00
_cell.angle_gamma   90.00
#
_symmetry.space_group_name_H-M   'P 1'
#
loop_
_entity.id
_entity.type
_entity.pdbx_description
1 polymer ?
#
loop_
_entity_poly.entity_id
_entity_poly.type
_entity_poly.pdbx_seq_one_letter_code
_entity_poly.pdbx_strand_id
1 'polypeptide(L)'
;MTWCVVVVVASVVASGFVVDLGGLDLDIEALASSLGSAAQVEELFLVNGEPRQFLRRQQFLDVLSAKSSDAAALELWLYFGGAPPRAGDLKRKKETKGFFGAFADTLKQNAMGTVDDRATQWRPLSRELGVVGDGQSLPQAEELRRALEASRGLLVLRNVGLTRLEFVELCAAFGQVEERPLDGPYEAFVEGDARVHEFSEAPSSRRERLQWHQDQTFREPRPRVSVMYCLETRADEGDTLFASTVAAREDLPPEVVAALEGVEPKHSRGAVIERLGIGSDATSDVVSRPLLHEDGLCLSPQATQDHHLPLVEALAEFTASSRYAHRWRAGDLVFWDNHRALHAATSLRHPADRRMWRATVVGDRAPEPLETLVVPAPEATTLVADAIRAAGAAGAATARALVRAELDGKPGHGARRAIEVCEALERGDVAARPTVTKTISGSVLRVDAGGGLAFDALEESLGDLVALADELGLAALHLTNSRSISGRLAPVVEDVASRGLVAVAFANTPAYLAAAGGSGKVSGTNPIAFAVPPIVVDMALAGVSRGDIELRRARGESLEFGLAVDASGRDTTDPADVLDRGGAQLPAGGIKGALLALLVEILAGALTGSDLAIDSNDYHTMNRGMLVLAFKPAAATTFARDIARLVEALPFVPGDRTRQHRAKNADDLIHVPPSLFYDLSRRSRRREDHPRESALRRVEVEVDKYRRHYVEGACCAVSDGGPRHQS
;
A
#
# COMPACT_ATOMS: atom_id res chain seq x y z
N MET A 1 -37.14 -16.98 4.97
CA MET A 1 -38.00 -16.95 3.77
C MET A 1 -37.64 -15.72 2.97
N THR A 2 -37.88 -15.77 1.66
CA THR A 2 -37.96 -14.68 0.65
C THR A 2 -37.31 -13.33 0.91
N TRP A 3 -36.45 -12.91 -0.02
CA TRP A 3 -36.25 -11.51 -0.43
C TRP A 3 -36.23 -11.55 -1.99
N CYS A 4 -37.17 -10.89 -2.70
CA CYS A 4 -37.24 -10.85 -4.18
C CYS A 4 -37.62 -9.47 -4.82
N VAL A 5 -36.63 -8.63 -5.19
CA VAL A 5 -36.83 -7.26 -5.77
C VAL A 5 -37.21 -7.25 -7.24
N VAL A 6 -37.75 -6.10 -7.66
CA VAL A 6 -37.41 -5.48 -8.95
C VAL A 6 -37.32 -3.95 -8.77
N VAL A 7 -36.22 -3.30 -9.20
CA VAL A 7 -36.20 -1.84 -9.39
C VAL A 7 -36.69 -1.52 -10.80
N VAL A 8 -37.81 -0.81 -10.89
CA VAL A 8 -38.38 -0.35 -12.18
C VAL A 8 -37.96 1.08 -12.45
N VAL A 9 -37.44 1.36 -13.66
CA VAL A 9 -37.07 2.71 -14.12
C VAL A 9 -37.91 3.08 -15.35
N ALA A 10 -38.45 4.30 -15.36
CA ALA A 10 -39.36 4.77 -16.39
C ALA A 10 -38.69 5.72 -17.40
N SER A 11 -39.01 5.51 -18.69
CA SER A 11 -38.97 6.48 -19.81
C SER A 11 -37.92 7.62 -19.78
N VAL A 12 -36.76 7.38 -20.40
CA VAL A 12 -35.99 8.42 -21.11
C VAL A 12 -35.67 7.92 -22.52
N VAL A 13 -35.70 8.82 -23.51
CA VAL A 13 -35.71 8.47 -24.94
C VAL A 13 -34.29 8.27 -25.51
N ALA A 14 -34.16 7.24 -26.37
CA ALA A 14 -33.10 7.06 -27.38
C ALA A 14 -31.65 6.76 -26.93
N SER A 15 -31.45 5.69 -26.14
CA SER A 15 -30.32 4.75 -26.36
C SER A 15 -30.75 3.33 -26.00
N GLY A 16 -30.20 2.30 -26.65
CA GLY A 16 -30.39 0.90 -26.25
C GLY A 16 -29.40 0.47 -25.15
N PHE A 17 -29.88 -0.28 -24.16
CA PHE A 17 -29.10 -0.80 -23.04
C PHE A 17 -29.46 -2.25 -22.73
N VAL A 18 -28.56 -2.96 -22.04
CA VAL A 18 -28.77 -4.29 -21.44
C VAL A 18 -28.51 -4.14 -19.95
N VAL A 19 -29.33 -4.78 -19.11
CA VAL A 19 -29.22 -4.74 -17.65
C VAL A 19 -29.47 -6.13 -17.08
N ASP A 20 -28.55 -6.63 -16.27
CA ASP A 20 -28.67 -7.87 -15.49
C ASP A 20 -28.97 -7.51 -14.02
N LEU A 21 -29.82 -8.29 -13.33
CA LEU A 21 -30.43 -7.94 -12.04
C LEU A 21 -30.65 -9.17 -11.13
N GLY A 22 -29.68 -9.49 -10.27
CA GLY A 22 -29.79 -10.56 -9.28
C GLY A 22 -30.09 -10.09 -7.84
N GLY A 23 -31.31 -10.37 -7.33
CA GLY A 23 -31.66 -10.52 -5.88
C GLY A 23 -31.60 -9.32 -4.90
N LEU A 24 -32.77 -8.75 -4.51
CA LEU A 24 -33.03 -7.87 -3.32
C LEU A 24 -34.51 -8.11 -2.85
N ASP A 25 -35.41 -7.19 -2.39
CA ASP A 25 -36.86 -7.51 -2.08
C ASP A 25 -38.01 -6.55 -2.57
N LEU A 26 -39.25 -7.06 -2.75
CA LEU A 26 -40.50 -6.31 -3.09
C LEU A 26 -41.85 -7.04 -2.83
N ASP A 27 -42.97 -6.29 -2.93
CA ASP A 27 -44.39 -6.70 -2.91
C ASP A 27 -45.09 -6.42 -4.28
N ILE A 28 -46.04 -7.28 -4.68
CA ILE A 28 -46.72 -7.26 -5.99
C ILE A 28 -48.02 -6.43 -6.00
N GLU A 29 -48.81 -6.40 -4.92
CA GLU A 29 -50.11 -5.68 -4.95
C GLU A 29 -49.90 -4.15 -4.94
N ALA A 30 -48.89 -3.68 -4.20
CA ALA A 30 -48.45 -2.28 -4.25
C ALA A 30 -47.96 -1.86 -5.65
N LEU A 31 -47.28 -2.75 -6.38
CA LEU A 31 -46.82 -2.51 -7.75
C LEU A 31 -48.00 -2.44 -8.73
N ALA A 32 -48.99 -3.32 -8.59
CA ALA A 32 -50.20 -3.31 -9.42
C ALA A 32 -51.05 -2.05 -9.22
N SER A 33 -51.11 -1.52 -7.99
CA SER A 33 -51.80 -0.26 -7.65
C SER A 33 -51.08 0.98 -8.20
N SER A 34 -49.74 1.02 -8.09
CA SER A 34 -48.92 2.18 -8.49
C SER A 34 -48.70 2.31 -10.01
N LEU A 35 -48.86 1.23 -10.78
CA LEU A 35 -48.89 1.27 -12.26
C LEU A 35 -50.19 1.87 -12.85
N GLY A 36 -50.97 2.60 -12.06
CA GLY A 36 -52.21 3.25 -12.48
C GLY A 36 -52.04 4.19 -13.68
N SER A 37 -52.71 3.86 -14.78
CA SER A 37 -52.90 4.69 -16.00
C SER A 37 -51.70 5.06 -16.88
N ALA A 38 -50.44 4.76 -16.49
CA ALA A 38 -49.27 5.44 -17.06
C ALA A 38 -48.14 4.55 -17.64
N ALA A 39 -48.47 3.48 -18.41
CA ALA A 39 -47.54 2.90 -19.40
C ALA A 39 -48.25 1.99 -20.42
N GLN A 40 -48.03 2.19 -21.72
CA GLN A 40 -48.32 1.17 -22.75
C GLN A 40 -47.06 0.32 -22.97
N VAL A 41 -47.08 -0.92 -22.46
CA VAL A 41 -46.05 -1.94 -22.72
C VAL A 41 -46.72 -3.06 -23.52
N GLU A 42 -46.46 -3.12 -24.83
CA GLU A 42 -47.21 -4.00 -25.74
C GLU A 42 -46.47 -5.31 -26.07
N GLU A 43 -45.13 -5.33 -26.07
CA GLU A 43 -44.33 -6.54 -26.41
C GLU A 43 -43.09 -6.72 -25.52
N LEU A 44 -42.67 -7.97 -25.32
CA LEU A 44 -41.55 -8.40 -24.48
C LEU A 44 -40.94 -9.70 -25.04
N PHE A 45 -39.62 -9.87 -24.90
CA PHE A 45 -38.88 -11.03 -25.42
C PHE A 45 -38.23 -11.86 -24.30
N LEU A 46 -38.22 -13.18 -24.47
CA LEU A 46 -37.54 -14.15 -23.60
C LEU A 46 -36.69 -15.08 -24.47
N VAL A 47 -35.48 -15.39 -24.01
CA VAL A 47 -34.53 -16.26 -24.72
C VAL A 47 -33.94 -17.28 -23.77
N ASN A 48 -34.52 -18.49 -23.73
CA ASN A 48 -33.81 -19.72 -23.38
C ASN A 48 -34.67 -20.94 -23.76
N GLY A 49 -34.45 -21.46 -24.97
CA GLY A 49 -35.11 -22.65 -25.52
C GLY A 49 -36.01 -22.39 -26.74
N GLU A 50 -35.43 -22.48 -27.94
CA GLU A 50 -36.11 -22.49 -29.26
C GLU A 50 -36.87 -21.18 -29.68
N PRO A 51 -37.19 -20.98 -30.98
CA PRO A 51 -37.18 -19.63 -31.54
C PRO A 51 -38.52 -18.88 -31.58
N ARG A 52 -38.45 -17.60 -31.17
CA ARG A 52 -39.27 -16.46 -31.61
C ARG A 52 -40.79 -16.68 -31.70
N GLN A 53 -41.47 -16.53 -30.56
CA GLN A 53 -42.90 -16.18 -30.52
C GLN A 53 -43.14 -14.94 -29.65
N PHE A 54 -44.15 -14.15 -30.01
CA PHE A 54 -44.59 -12.97 -29.27
C PHE A 54 -45.61 -13.40 -28.21
N LEU A 55 -45.40 -13.00 -26.96
CA LEU A 55 -46.29 -13.30 -25.83
C LEU A 55 -47.05 -12.04 -25.39
N ARG A 56 -48.37 -12.15 -25.19
CA ARG A 56 -49.18 -11.06 -24.63
C ARG A 56 -49.00 -11.00 -23.11
N ARG A 57 -49.26 -9.82 -22.51
CA ARG A 57 -49.14 -9.54 -21.06
C ARG A 57 -49.59 -10.70 -20.13
N GLN A 58 -50.76 -11.29 -20.38
CA GLN A 58 -51.25 -12.39 -19.54
C GLN A 58 -50.36 -13.63 -19.63
N GLN A 59 -50.00 -14.06 -20.85
CA GLN A 59 -49.17 -15.25 -21.09
C GLN A 59 -47.77 -15.12 -20.45
N PHE A 60 -47.23 -13.89 -20.36
CA PHE A 60 -45.98 -13.62 -19.65
C PHE A 60 -46.13 -13.79 -18.12
N LEU A 61 -47.22 -13.30 -17.53
CA LEU A 61 -47.54 -13.52 -16.11
C LEU A 61 -47.79 -15.01 -15.82
N ASP A 62 -48.49 -15.71 -16.72
CA ASP A 62 -48.74 -17.15 -16.61
C ASP A 62 -47.40 -17.93 -16.60
N VAL A 63 -46.46 -17.60 -17.49
CA VAL A 63 -45.10 -18.20 -17.54
C VAL A 63 -44.29 -17.93 -16.27
N LEU A 64 -44.37 -16.73 -15.70
CA LEU A 64 -43.71 -16.42 -14.41
C LEU A 64 -44.33 -17.24 -13.27
N SER A 65 -45.65 -17.36 -13.22
CA SER A 65 -46.34 -18.18 -12.20
C SER A 65 -46.03 -19.68 -12.33
N ALA A 66 -45.79 -20.17 -13.55
CA ALA A 66 -45.47 -21.57 -13.82
C ALA A 66 -44.01 -21.96 -13.54
N LYS A 67 -43.09 -20.99 -13.41
CA LYS A 67 -41.65 -21.24 -13.15
C LYS A 67 -41.20 -21.00 -11.71
N SER A 68 -42.07 -20.56 -10.81
CA SER A 68 -41.71 -20.26 -9.41
C SER A 68 -41.36 -21.49 -8.54
N SER A 69 -41.30 -22.69 -9.13
CA SER A 69 -40.98 -23.95 -8.44
C SER A 69 -39.70 -24.64 -8.93
N ASP A 70 -38.98 -24.09 -9.91
CA ASP A 70 -37.80 -24.74 -10.49
C ASP A 70 -36.65 -23.74 -10.73
N ALA A 71 -35.47 -24.03 -10.19
CA ALA A 71 -34.40 -23.06 -9.95
C ALA A 71 -33.47 -22.85 -11.16
N ALA A 72 -34.03 -22.43 -12.30
CA ALA A 72 -33.28 -22.07 -13.50
C ALA A 72 -33.30 -20.55 -13.75
N ALA A 73 -32.13 -19.95 -13.95
CA ALA A 73 -32.01 -18.51 -14.23
C ALA A 73 -32.73 -18.11 -15.52
N LEU A 74 -33.55 -17.05 -15.44
CA LEU A 74 -34.28 -16.46 -16.55
C LEU A 74 -33.57 -15.19 -17.03
N GLU A 75 -32.87 -15.29 -18.15
CA GLU A 75 -32.26 -14.14 -18.81
C GLU A 75 -33.33 -13.36 -19.60
N LEU A 76 -33.44 -12.05 -19.35
CA LEU A 76 -34.50 -11.18 -19.89
C LEU A 76 -33.90 -10.03 -20.70
N TRP A 77 -34.30 -9.93 -21.97
CA TRP A 77 -33.77 -8.95 -22.91
C TRP A 77 -34.84 -7.93 -23.29
N LEU A 78 -34.67 -6.68 -22.83
CA LEU A 78 -35.52 -5.55 -23.18
C LEU A 78 -35.01 -4.85 -24.45
N TYR A 79 -35.93 -4.55 -25.38
CA TYR A 79 -35.62 -3.84 -26.62
C TYR A 79 -36.55 -2.65 -26.78
N PHE A 80 -35.99 -1.45 -26.99
CA PHE A 80 -36.75 -0.22 -27.17
C PHE A 80 -36.80 0.16 -28.66
N GLY A 81 -37.99 0.54 -29.12
CA GLY A 81 -38.39 0.44 -30.54
C GLY A 81 -37.49 1.15 -31.56
N GLY A 82 -37.15 0.40 -32.62
CA GLY A 82 -36.44 0.87 -33.80
C GLY A 82 -36.25 -0.26 -34.80
N ALA A 83 -36.13 0.04 -36.10
CA ALA A 83 -35.82 -0.99 -37.10
C ALA A 83 -34.39 -1.54 -36.87
N PRO A 84 -34.16 -2.86 -36.92
CA PRO A 84 -32.90 -3.45 -36.49
C PRO A 84 -31.72 -3.01 -37.37
N PRO A 85 -30.57 -2.59 -36.79
CA PRO A 85 -29.38 -2.25 -37.55
C PRO A 85 -28.82 -3.49 -38.26
N ARG A 86 -28.25 -3.30 -39.45
CA ARG A 86 -27.61 -4.38 -40.20
C ARG A 86 -26.18 -4.59 -39.70
N ALA A 87 -25.69 -5.82 -39.82
CA ALA A 87 -24.33 -6.17 -39.41
C ALA A 87 -23.28 -5.45 -40.30
N GLY A 88 -22.78 -4.31 -39.83
CA GLY A 88 -21.74 -3.53 -40.52
C GLY A 88 -21.48 -2.12 -39.96
N ASP A 89 -22.49 -1.45 -39.40
CA ASP A 89 -22.46 0.02 -39.24
C ASP A 89 -21.76 0.56 -37.96
N LEU A 90 -21.32 -0.31 -37.04
CA LEU A 90 -20.69 0.12 -35.78
C LEU A 90 -19.20 0.51 -35.96
N LYS A 91 -18.95 1.69 -36.53
CA LYS A 91 -17.61 2.33 -36.53
C LYS A 91 -17.63 3.77 -36.02
N ARG A 92 -17.09 3.94 -34.80
CA ARG A 92 -16.70 5.18 -34.12
C ARG A 92 -17.82 6.17 -33.76
N LYS A 93 -17.91 6.50 -32.47
CA LYS A 93 -17.79 7.89 -32.00
C LYS A 93 -17.22 7.94 -30.58
N LYS A 94 -16.59 9.07 -30.25
CA LYS A 94 -16.23 9.48 -28.87
C LYS A 94 -17.38 10.32 -28.29
N GLU A 95 -17.20 10.72 -27.03
CA GLU A 95 -17.92 11.78 -26.30
C GLU A 95 -19.24 11.42 -25.62
N THR A 96 -19.16 11.10 -24.32
CA THR A 96 -20.06 11.63 -23.26
C THR A 96 -19.38 11.49 -21.88
N LYS A 97 -18.48 12.43 -21.52
CA LYS A 97 -18.12 12.68 -20.11
C LYS A 97 -19.03 13.79 -19.60
N GLY A 98 -19.78 13.55 -18.53
CA GLY A 98 -20.65 14.56 -17.91
C GLY A 98 -21.72 13.98 -17.00
N PHE A 99 -22.65 13.19 -17.55
CA PHE A 99 -23.87 12.79 -16.82
C PHE A 99 -23.67 11.59 -15.86
N PHE A 100 -22.89 10.58 -16.26
CA PHE A 100 -22.73 9.34 -15.48
C PHE A 100 -21.91 9.47 -14.19
N GLY A 101 -21.17 10.56 -13.97
CA GLY A 101 -20.39 10.76 -12.75
C GLY A 101 -21.30 10.82 -11.51
N ALA A 102 -22.19 11.83 -11.47
CA ALA A 102 -23.10 12.04 -10.36
C ALA A 102 -23.96 10.79 -10.04
N PHE A 103 -24.48 10.10 -11.06
CA PHE A 103 -25.33 8.92 -10.87
C PHE A 103 -24.54 7.70 -10.36
N ALA A 104 -23.30 7.49 -10.83
CA ALA A 104 -22.44 6.42 -10.33
C ALA A 104 -22.01 6.68 -8.88
N ASP A 105 -21.78 7.92 -8.49
CA ASP A 105 -21.36 8.25 -7.12
C ASP A 105 -22.52 8.13 -6.11
N THR A 106 -23.76 8.50 -6.49
CA THR A 106 -24.95 8.19 -5.68
C THR A 106 -25.20 6.68 -5.53
N LEU A 107 -24.92 5.88 -6.56
CA LEU A 107 -25.00 4.41 -6.45
C LEU A 107 -23.90 3.83 -5.55
N LYS A 108 -22.64 4.27 -5.67
CA LYS A 108 -21.55 3.84 -4.77
C LYS A 108 -21.86 4.10 -3.31
N GLN A 109 -22.42 5.28 -2.99
CA GLN A 109 -22.81 5.66 -1.63
C GLN A 109 -23.88 4.75 -1.01
N ASN A 110 -24.67 4.04 -1.82
CA ASN A 110 -25.75 3.17 -1.35
C ASN A 110 -25.51 1.66 -1.59
N ALA A 111 -24.47 1.29 -2.36
CA ALA A 111 -24.16 -0.10 -2.71
C ALA A 111 -23.09 -0.76 -1.82
N MET A 112 -22.43 -0.02 -0.93
CA MET A 112 -21.47 -0.58 0.04
C MET A 112 -22.19 -1.29 1.21
N GLY A 113 -22.82 -2.42 0.90
CA GLY A 113 -23.65 -3.22 1.83
C GLY A 113 -23.31 -4.72 1.89
N THR A 114 -22.20 -5.17 1.29
CA THR A 114 -21.71 -6.55 1.45
C THR A 114 -20.97 -6.69 2.77
N VAL A 115 -21.49 -7.53 3.68
CA VAL A 115 -20.89 -7.77 4.99
C VAL A 115 -19.53 -8.45 4.84
N ASP A 116 -18.46 -7.78 5.30
CA ASP A 116 -17.14 -8.38 5.49
C ASP A 116 -17.09 -9.05 6.87
N ASP A 117 -16.78 -10.35 6.90
CA ASP A 117 -16.85 -11.22 8.09
C ASP A 117 -15.64 -11.04 9.03
N ARG A 118 -15.16 -9.79 9.11
CA ARG A 118 -13.97 -9.31 9.84
C ARG A 118 -14.15 -7.95 10.50
N ALA A 119 -15.32 -7.31 10.39
CA ALA A 119 -15.59 -6.00 10.98
C ALA A 119 -15.28 -5.97 12.49
N THR A 120 -14.66 -4.89 12.98
CA THR A 120 -14.21 -4.82 14.38
C THR A 120 -15.40 -4.67 15.33
N GLN A 121 -15.43 -5.49 16.40
CA GLN A 121 -16.51 -5.43 17.39
C GLN A 121 -16.34 -4.25 18.34
N TRP A 122 -16.87 -3.10 17.92
CA TRP A 122 -16.95 -1.87 18.69
C TRP A 122 -17.88 -2.03 19.91
N ARG A 123 -17.37 -1.70 21.10
CA ARG A 123 -18.13 -1.72 22.37
C ARG A 123 -18.18 -0.31 22.98
N PRO A 124 -19.30 0.14 23.56
CA PRO A 124 -19.36 1.46 24.20
C PRO A 124 -18.45 1.55 25.44
N LEU A 125 -17.81 2.71 25.64
CA LEU A 125 -16.91 2.99 26.77
C LEU A 125 -17.64 3.49 28.02
N SER A 126 -18.73 4.24 27.84
CA SER A 126 -19.59 4.77 28.92
C SER A 126 -20.95 5.17 28.31
N ARG A 127 -21.69 6.12 28.90
CA ARG A 127 -22.90 6.70 28.30
C ARG A 127 -22.52 7.53 27.07
N GLU A 128 -22.42 6.83 25.94
CA GLU A 128 -22.29 7.32 24.57
C GLU A 128 -21.04 8.13 24.20
N LEU A 129 -20.21 8.58 25.15
CA LEU A 129 -18.96 9.33 24.92
C LEU A 129 -17.96 8.69 23.95
N GLY A 130 -17.95 7.37 23.77
CA GLY A 130 -16.92 6.71 22.96
C GLY A 130 -17.08 5.21 22.78
N VAL A 131 -16.27 4.62 21.89
CA VAL A 131 -16.21 3.18 21.64
C VAL A 131 -14.79 2.60 21.77
N VAL A 132 -14.70 1.30 22.06
CA VAL A 132 -13.46 0.52 22.11
C VAL A 132 -13.53 -0.73 21.24
N GLY A 133 -12.52 -0.90 20.38
CA GLY A 133 -12.27 -2.10 19.59
C GLY A 133 -10.98 -2.83 20.02
N ASP A 134 -10.73 -4.00 19.42
CA ASP A 134 -9.45 -4.70 19.50
C ASP A 134 -8.71 -4.52 18.17
N GLY A 135 -7.42 -4.19 18.23
CA GLY A 135 -6.61 -3.74 17.10
C GLY A 135 -5.54 -4.72 16.63
N GLN A 136 -5.67 -6.01 16.98
CA GLN A 136 -4.78 -7.08 16.48
C GLN A 136 -4.80 -7.19 14.94
N SER A 137 -5.93 -6.82 14.32
CA SER A 137 -6.00 -6.41 12.92
C SER A 137 -6.38 -4.93 12.93
N LEU A 138 -5.58 -4.07 12.32
CA LEU A 138 -5.89 -2.65 12.23
C LEU A 138 -7.09 -2.44 11.30
N PRO A 139 -8.18 -1.78 11.74
CA PRO A 139 -9.34 -1.52 10.87
C PRO A 139 -8.98 -0.49 9.80
N GLN A 140 -9.71 -0.49 8.68
CA GLN A 140 -9.51 0.51 7.63
C GLN A 140 -9.81 1.91 8.20
N ALA A 141 -9.06 2.93 7.77
CA ALA A 141 -9.22 4.28 8.30
C ALA A 141 -10.66 4.83 8.13
N GLU A 142 -11.38 4.43 7.08
CA GLU A 142 -12.79 4.79 6.88
C GLU A 142 -13.75 4.08 7.85
N GLU A 143 -13.40 2.91 8.39
CA GLU A 143 -14.11 2.34 9.54
C GLU A 143 -13.84 3.15 10.81
N LEU A 144 -12.59 3.56 11.03
CA LEU A 144 -12.20 4.36 12.21
C LEU A 144 -12.83 5.76 12.20
N ARG A 145 -12.92 6.41 11.03
CA ARG A 145 -13.61 7.70 10.84
C ARG A 145 -15.09 7.56 11.22
N ARG A 146 -15.80 6.60 10.62
CA ARG A 146 -17.22 6.34 10.92
C ARG A 146 -17.45 5.93 12.38
N ALA A 147 -16.52 5.17 12.98
CA ALA A 147 -16.57 4.82 14.40
C ALA A 147 -16.44 6.07 15.29
N LEU A 148 -15.45 6.95 15.06
CA LEU A 148 -15.23 8.19 15.82
C LEU A 148 -16.37 9.20 15.65
N GLU A 149 -16.91 9.33 14.44
CA GLU A 149 -18.03 10.22 14.13
C GLU A 149 -19.34 9.74 14.78
N ALA A 150 -19.56 8.43 14.88
CA ALA A 150 -20.69 7.84 15.61
C ALA A 150 -20.50 7.84 17.14
N SER A 151 -19.27 7.78 17.65
CA SER A 151 -18.97 7.58 19.07
C SER A 151 -18.85 8.87 19.89
N ARG A 152 -19.64 9.90 19.59
CA ARG A 152 -19.65 11.24 20.24
C ARG A 152 -18.24 11.85 20.49
N GLY A 153 -17.24 11.49 19.70
CA GLY A 153 -15.90 12.08 19.72
C GLY A 153 -14.80 11.34 20.50
N LEU A 154 -14.96 10.09 20.93
CA LEU A 154 -13.84 9.29 21.47
C LEU A 154 -13.78 7.87 20.87
N LEU A 155 -12.60 7.47 20.41
CA LEU A 155 -12.31 6.17 19.82
C LEU A 155 -11.06 5.56 20.46
N VAL A 156 -11.16 4.31 20.91
CA VAL A 156 -10.04 3.56 21.50
C VAL A 156 -9.84 2.25 20.74
N LEU A 157 -8.61 1.95 20.37
CA LEU A 157 -8.17 0.61 19.99
C LEU A 157 -7.19 0.08 21.03
N ARG A 158 -7.32 -1.19 21.37
CA ARG A 158 -6.44 -1.92 22.29
C ARG A 158 -5.52 -2.87 21.51
N ASN A 159 -4.36 -3.18 22.06
CA ASN A 159 -3.41 -4.16 21.52
C ASN A 159 -2.92 -3.88 20.08
N VAL A 160 -2.91 -2.62 19.64
CA VAL A 160 -2.43 -2.22 18.31
C VAL A 160 -0.91 -2.29 18.27
N GLY A 161 -0.36 -2.92 17.23
CA GLY A 161 1.09 -2.96 16.98
C GLY A 161 1.52 -2.00 15.87
N LEU A 162 1.45 -0.68 16.11
CA LEU A 162 1.88 0.33 15.14
C LEU A 162 3.39 0.62 15.19
N THR A 163 3.96 0.86 14.01
CA THR A 163 5.19 1.63 13.81
C THR A 163 4.91 3.13 13.64
N ARG A 164 5.96 3.97 13.70
CA ARG A 164 5.84 5.43 13.60
C ARG A 164 5.22 5.88 12.27
N LEU A 165 5.49 5.17 11.16
CA LEU A 165 4.95 5.52 9.85
C LEU A 165 3.47 5.12 9.72
N GLU A 166 3.09 3.93 10.17
CA GLU A 166 1.68 3.51 10.21
C GLU A 166 0.86 4.46 11.10
N PHE A 167 1.43 4.97 12.19
CA PHE A 167 0.82 6.03 13.00
C PHE A 167 0.63 7.35 12.22
N VAL A 168 1.62 7.80 11.44
CA VAL A 168 1.49 8.99 10.56
C VAL A 168 0.41 8.78 9.49
N GLU A 169 0.46 7.68 8.75
CA GLU A 169 -0.48 7.39 7.66
C GLU A 169 -1.91 7.26 8.18
N LEU A 170 -2.09 6.61 9.33
CA LEU A 170 -3.38 6.48 9.99
C LEU A 170 -3.91 7.84 10.45
N CYS A 171 -3.07 8.73 10.98
CA CYS A 171 -3.47 10.11 11.33
C CYS A 171 -3.79 10.94 10.07
N ALA A 172 -3.00 10.81 9.00
CA ALA A 172 -3.20 11.51 7.74
C ALA A 172 -4.52 11.15 7.06
N ALA A 173 -5.02 9.93 7.25
CA ALA A 173 -6.33 9.51 6.76
C ALA A 173 -7.51 10.22 7.46
N PHE A 174 -7.32 10.83 8.63
CA PHE A 174 -8.33 11.72 9.25
C PHE A 174 -8.28 13.14 8.66
N GLY A 175 -7.13 13.60 8.18
CA GLY A 175 -6.92 14.95 7.66
C GLY A 175 -5.45 15.35 7.58
N GLN A 176 -5.15 16.60 7.21
CA GLN A 176 -3.78 17.12 7.27
C GLN A 176 -3.21 17.06 8.71
N VAL A 177 -2.11 16.36 8.91
CA VAL A 177 -1.38 16.30 10.20
C VAL A 177 -0.61 17.61 10.42
N GLU A 178 -0.57 18.07 11.67
CA GLU A 178 0.17 19.26 12.09
C GLU A 178 1.69 19.01 12.01
N GLU A 179 2.39 19.83 11.23
CA GLU A 179 3.86 19.95 11.29
C GLU A 179 4.26 21.01 12.31
N ARG A 180 5.24 20.70 13.18
CA ARG A 180 5.82 21.67 14.13
C ARG A 180 7.30 21.94 13.88
N PRO A 181 7.79 23.18 14.09
CA PRO A 181 9.22 23.49 14.00
C PRO A 181 10.06 22.67 15.00
N LEU A 182 11.19 22.15 14.53
CA LEU A 182 12.09 21.25 15.27
C LEU A 182 12.87 21.94 16.42
N ASP A 183 12.78 23.27 16.52
CA ASP A 183 13.53 24.10 17.48
C ASP A 183 12.64 24.60 18.65
N GLY A 184 11.50 23.96 18.90
CA GLY A 184 10.53 24.37 19.92
C GLY A 184 11.04 24.16 21.37
N PRO A 185 10.62 24.99 22.34
CA PRO A 185 11.01 24.84 23.76
C PRO A 185 10.31 23.67 24.49
N TYR A 186 9.63 22.79 23.75
CA TYR A 186 8.91 21.62 24.26
C TYR A 186 9.31 20.37 23.49
N GLU A 187 9.61 19.32 24.25
CA GLU A 187 9.76 17.92 23.85
C GLU A 187 11.01 17.59 23.00
N ALA A 188 11.59 16.43 23.26
CA ALA A 188 12.78 15.96 22.55
C ALA A 188 12.35 15.26 21.25
N PHE A 189 12.47 15.96 20.12
CA PHE A 189 12.14 15.42 18.80
C PHE A 189 12.90 14.13 18.52
N VAL A 190 12.18 13.03 18.28
CA VAL A 190 12.77 11.80 17.75
C VAL A 190 13.07 12.01 16.27
N GLU A 191 14.32 11.71 15.90
CA GLU A 191 14.96 11.95 14.61
C GLU A 191 14.02 12.05 13.40
N GLY A 192 14.04 13.20 12.73
CA GLY A 192 13.70 13.33 11.30
C GLY A 192 12.23 13.56 10.89
N ASP A 193 11.23 13.54 11.78
CA ASP A 193 9.82 13.77 11.38
C ASP A 193 9.09 14.79 12.27
N ALA A 194 8.73 15.93 11.67
CA ALA A 194 8.04 17.06 12.29
C ALA A 194 6.53 16.84 12.56
N ARG A 195 5.98 15.69 12.17
CA ARG A 195 4.53 15.35 12.26
C ARG A 195 4.19 14.43 13.44
N VAL A 196 5.19 13.90 14.15
CA VAL A 196 5.00 13.00 15.30
C VAL A 196 5.85 13.45 16.48
N HIS A 197 5.17 13.86 17.54
CA HIS A 197 5.77 14.10 18.84
C HIS A 197 5.91 12.78 19.58
N GLU A 198 7.12 12.27 19.77
CA GLU A 198 7.37 11.33 20.87
C GLU A 198 7.69 12.15 22.12
N PHE A 199 6.92 11.93 23.19
CA PHE A 199 7.16 12.59 24.46
C PHE A 199 7.24 11.59 25.61
N SER A 200 8.21 11.82 26.48
CA SER A 200 8.08 11.51 27.90
C SER A 200 7.63 12.79 28.63
N GLU A 201 6.83 12.66 29.68
CA GLU A 201 6.44 13.84 30.44
C GLU A 201 7.63 14.41 31.23
N ALA A 202 7.65 15.73 31.45
CA ALA A 202 8.70 16.37 32.23
C ALA A 202 8.60 15.95 33.72
N PRO A 203 9.73 15.74 34.44
CA PRO A 203 9.75 15.32 35.86
C PRO A 203 8.97 16.21 36.85
N SER A 204 8.54 17.41 36.43
CA SER A 204 7.79 18.38 37.22
C SER A 204 6.26 18.27 37.10
N SER A 205 5.69 17.30 36.35
CA SER A 205 4.25 17.26 35.99
C SER A 205 3.24 16.95 37.11
N ARG A 206 3.52 17.32 38.37
CA ARG A 206 2.52 17.39 39.45
C ARG A 206 1.51 18.52 39.17
N ARG A 207 0.43 18.20 38.45
CA ARG A 207 -0.73 19.09 38.31
C ARG A 207 -1.52 19.07 39.62
N GLU A 208 -1.65 20.21 40.29
CA GLU A 208 -2.44 20.34 41.52
C GLU A 208 -3.96 20.40 41.27
N ARG A 209 -4.37 20.79 40.05
CA ARG A 209 -5.76 20.81 39.59
C ARG A 209 -5.85 20.25 38.17
N LEU A 210 -6.95 19.55 37.85
CA LEU A 210 -7.20 19.01 36.51
C LEU A 210 -7.44 20.15 35.51
N GLN A 211 -6.67 20.15 34.42
CA GLN A 211 -6.76 21.14 33.35
C GLN A 211 -7.64 20.59 32.22
N TRP A 212 -8.95 20.73 32.38
CA TRP A 212 -9.93 20.34 31.36
C TRP A 212 -9.90 21.30 30.17
N HIS A 213 -9.76 20.76 28.96
CA HIS A 213 -9.69 21.57 27.75
C HIS A 213 -10.01 20.80 26.45
N GLN A 214 -10.38 21.56 25.43
CA GLN A 214 -10.22 21.21 24.02
C GLN A 214 -8.89 21.77 23.49
N ASP A 215 -8.19 21.00 22.64
CA ASP A 215 -6.91 21.41 22.05
C ASP A 215 -7.06 22.66 21.15
N GLN A 216 -6.07 23.54 21.21
CA GLN A 216 -5.76 24.55 20.19
C GLN A 216 -6.94 25.39 19.66
N THR A 217 -7.96 25.64 20.49
CA THR A 217 -9.18 26.41 20.16
C THR A 217 -8.94 27.82 19.58
N PHE A 218 -7.74 28.37 19.82
CA PHE A 218 -7.23 29.65 19.32
C PHE A 218 -6.62 29.60 17.90
N ARG A 219 -6.56 28.45 17.22
CA ARG A 219 -6.03 28.34 15.84
C ARG A 219 -7.12 28.29 14.78
N GLU A 220 -6.77 28.78 13.60
CA GLU A 220 -7.57 28.69 12.37
C GLU A 220 -6.72 28.05 11.24
N PRO A 221 -7.19 26.98 10.56
CA PRO A 221 -8.31 26.14 10.95
C PRO A 221 -8.10 25.48 12.32
N ARG A 222 -9.21 25.21 13.02
CA ARG A 222 -9.20 24.54 14.33
C ARG A 222 -8.84 23.06 14.13
N PRO A 223 -7.93 22.48 14.94
CA PRO A 223 -7.68 21.05 14.90
C PRO A 223 -8.93 20.22 15.20
N ARG A 224 -9.24 19.28 14.31
CA ARG A 224 -10.44 18.43 14.37
C ARG A 224 -10.22 17.18 15.22
N VAL A 225 -9.08 16.49 15.04
CA VAL A 225 -8.78 15.24 15.76
C VAL A 225 -7.39 15.32 16.39
N SER A 226 -7.25 14.83 17.62
CA SER A 226 -5.96 14.57 18.26
C SER A 226 -5.81 13.06 18.50
N VAL A 227 -4.60 12.56 18.35
CA VAL A 227 -4.30 11.12 18.38
C VAL A 227 -3.11 10.85 19.29
N MET A 228 -3.23 9.83 20.14
CA MET A 228 -2.13 9.34 20.98
C MET A 228 -1.99 7.83 20.91
N TYR A 229 -0.75 7.35 20.83
CA TYR A 229 -0.38 5.94 20.85
C TYR A 229 0.62 5.65 21.97
N CYS A 230 0.35 4.63 22.76
CA CYS A 230 1.17 4.25 23.91
C CYS A 230 2.25 3.23 23.53
N LEU A 231 3.52 3.64 23.59
CA LEU A 231 4.66 2.75 23.42
C LEU A 231 4.88 1.96 24.71
N GLU A 232 5.09 2.68 25.81
CA GLU A 232 5.51 2.16 27.10
C GLU A 232 4.81 2.95 28.21
N THR A 233 4.26 2.26 29.21
CA THR A 233 3.68 2.88 30.41
C THR A 233 3.66 1.89 31.57
N ARG A 234 3.71 2.39 32.80
CA ARG A 234 3.22 1.64 33.97
C ARG A 234 1.68 1.65 33.92
N ALA A 235 1.03 0.57 34.34
CA ALA A 235 -0.40 0.34 34.11
C ALA A 235 -1.33 0.91 35.20
N ASP A 236 -0.78 1.73 36.11
CA ASP A 236 -1.37 2.17 37.36
C ASP A 236 -1.27 3.70 37.63
N GLU A 237 -0.72 4.47 36.68
CA GLU A 237 -0.60 5.93 36.76
C GLU A 237 -0.78 6.62 35.38
N GLY A 238 -1.04 7.93 35.37
CA GLY A 238 -1.05 8.74 34.15
C GLY A 238 -2.31 8.61 33.27
N ASP A 239 -3.46 8.26 33.86
CA ASP A 239 -4.77 8.19 33.19
C ASP A 239 -5.10 9.50 32.45
N THR A 240 -5.68 9.38 31.25
CA THR A 240 -6.29 10.53 30.54
C THR A 240 -7.81 10.49 30.71
N LEU A 241 -8.39 11.58 31.19
CA LEU A 241 -9.82 11.74 31.41
C LEU A 241 -10.46 12.40 30.19
N PHE A 242 -11.66 11.94 29.83
CA PHE A 242 -12.45 12.44 28.70
C PHE A 242 -13.92 12.66 29.11
N ALA A 243 -14.57 13.69 28.56
CA ALA A 243 -16.00 13.97 28.75
C ALA A 243 -16.59 14.58 27.46
N SER A 244 -17.89 14.39 27.20
CA SER A 244 -18.50 14.76 25.91
C SER A 244 -19.18 16.13 26.01
N THR A 245 -18.77 17.07 25.16
CA THR A 245 -19.43 18.38 25.05
C THR A 245 -20.78 18.28 24.33
N VAL A 246 -20.99 17.23 23.53
CA VAL A 246 -22.30 16.87 22.96
C VAL A 246 -23.27 16.48 24.08
N ALA A 247 -22.90 15.51 24.92
CA ALA A 247 -23.76 15.05 26.02
C ALA A 247 -24.02 16.18 27.04
N ALA A 248 -23.01 16.99 27.35
CA ALA A 248 -23.19 18.16 28.21
C ALA A 248 -24.20 19.17 27.64
N ARG A 249 -24.20 19.42 26.31
CA ARG A 249 -25.20 20.29 25.67
C ARG A 249 -26.61 19.70 25.72
N GLU A 250 -26.77 18.38 25.62
CA GLU A 250 -28.06 17.70 25.75
C GLU A 250 -28.60 17.68 27.18
N ASP A 251 -27.72 17.55 28.18
CA ASP A 251 -28.08 17.57 29.61
C ASP A 251 -28.26 19.03 30.15
N LEU A 252 -28.06 20.09 29.34
CA LEU A 252 -28.33 21.49 29.74
C LEU A 252 -29.83 21.86 29.63
N PRO A 253 -30.39 22.60 30.59
CA PRO A 253 -31.76 23.11 30.49
C PRO A 253 -31.96 24.07 29.29
N PRO A 254 -33.11 24.05 28.60
CA PRO A 254 -33.35 24.90 27.42
C PRO A 254 -33.15 26.40 27.66
N GLU A 255 -33.49 26.89 28.85
CA GLU A 255 -33.27 28.28 29.26
C GLU A 255 -31.79 28.64 29.43
N VAL A 256 -30.93 27.65 29.74
CA VAL A 256 -29.47 27.84 29.75
C VAL A 256 -28.93 27.79 28.33
N VAL A 257 -29.40 26.86 27.49
CA VAL A 257 -29.00 26.80 26.07
C VAL A 257 -29.30 28.13 25.36
N ALA A 258 -30.50 28.68 25.53
CA ALA A 258 -30.90 29.97 24.98
C ALA A 258 -30.06 31.15 25.54
N ALA A 259 -29.60 31.07 26.79
CA ALA A 259 -28.72 32.08 27.40
C ALA A 259 -27.25 31.98 26.93
N LEU A 260 -26.88 30.93 26.19
CA LEU A 260 -25.56 30.74 25.58
C LEU A 260 -25.54 31.09 24.08
N GLU A 261 -26.69 31.37 23.48
CA GLU A 261 -26.77 31.83 22.08
C GLU A 261 -26.06 33.18 21.90
N GLY A 262 -25.15 33.25 20.91
CA GLY A 262 -24.37 34.47 20.63
C GLY A 262 -23.26 34.79 21.64
N VAL A 263 -23.00 33.92 22.63
CA VAL A 263 -21.86 34.07 23.56
C VAL A 263 -20.58 33.58 22.87
N GLU A 264 -19.61 34.48 22.64
CA GLU A 264 -18.35 34.18 21.96
C GLU A 264 -17.10 34.48 22.81
N PRO A 265 -16.63 33.55 23.65
CA PRO A 265 -15.38 33.71 24.38
C PRO A 265 -14.16 33.88 23.47
N LYS A 266 -13.20 34.69 23.91
CA LYS A 266 -11.92 34.91 23.21
C LYS A 266 -10.85 33.94 23.65
N HIS A 267 -10.31 33.20 22.69
CA HIS A 267 -9.24 32.23 22.88
C HIS A 267 -7.91 32.78 22.34
N SER A 268 -6.79 32.57 23.04
CA SER A 268 -5.43 32.88 22.54
C SER A 268 -4.41 31.80 22.92
N ARG A 269 -3.25 31.82 22.26
CA ARG A 269 -2.10 30.99 22.66
C ARG A 269 -1.45 31.52 23.95
N GLY A 270 -1.35 32.84 24.09
CA GLY A 270 -0.69 33.49 25.21
C GLY A 270 -1.35 33.19 26.56
N ALA A 271 -2.68 33.12 26.59
CA ALA A 271 -3.43 32.75 27.78
C ALA A 271 -3.18 31.30 28.22
N VAL A 272 -2.87 30.38 27.29
CA VAL A 272 -2.42 29.02 27.62
C VAL A 272 -1.01 29.05 28.21
N ILE A 273 -0.09 29.78 27.58
CA ILE A 273 1.31 29.91 28.01
C ILE A 273 1.39 30.52 29.43
N GLU A 274 0.59 31.56 29.70
CA GLU A 274 0.50 32.21 31.01
C GLU A 274 -0.07 31.27 32.08
N ARG A 275 -1.22 30.62 31.82
CA ARG A 275 -1.86 29.72 32.79
C ARG A 275 -1.12 28.42 33.07
N LEU A 276 -0.32 27.95 32.12
CA LEU A 276 0.56 26.80 32.33
C LEU A 276 1.87 27.21 33.04
N GLY A 277 2.07 28.50 33.37
CA GLY A 277 3.27 28.99 34.05
C GLY A 277 4.53 28.96 33.19
N ILE A 278 4.36 28.93 31.85
CA ILE A 278 5.44 28.72 30.87
C ILE A 278 6.20 30.02 30.59
N GLY A 279 5.49 31.15 30.62
CA GLY A 279 6.03 32.47 30.29
C GLY A 279 4.90 33.44 29.98
N SER A 280 5.12 34.32 29.00
CA SER A 280 4.07 35.17 28.43
C SER A 280 4.25 35.33 26.93
N ASP A 281 3.15 35.46 26.18
CA ASP A 281 3.12 35.68 24.74
C ASP A 281 2.04 36.71 24.39
N ALA A 282 2.38 37.98 24.65
CA ALA A 282 1.55 39.14 24.35
C ALA A 282 1.39 39.41 22.83
N THR A 283 2.04 38.59 21.98
CA THR A 283 1.97 38.65 20.52
C THR A 283 1.02 37.62 19.91
N SER A 284 0.39 36.76 20.72
CA SER A 284 -0.52 35.73 20.21
C SER A 284 -1.82 36.27 19.64
N ASP A 285 -2.26 35.67 18.52
CA ASP A 285 -3.55 35.96 17.91
C ASP A 285 -4.72 35.62 18.86
N VAL A 286 -5.82 36.36 18.70
CA VAL A 286 -7.01 36.28 19.54
C VAL A 286 -8.21 35.94 18.67
N VAL A 287 -8.78 34.76 18.86
CA VAL A 287 -9.91 34.24 18.08
C VAL A 287 -11.15 34.15 18.97
N SER A 288 -12.25 34.77 18.55
CA SER A 288 -13.55 34.60 19.22
C SER A 288 -14.20 33.32 18.70
N ARG A 289 -14.77 32.51 19.59
CA ARG A 289 -15.42 31.23 19.24
C ARG A 289 -16.81 31.17 19.87
N PRO A 290 -17.89 30.81 19.14
CA PRO A 290 -19.17 30.51 19.75
C PRO A 290 -19.05 29.46 20.85
N LEU A 291 -19.58 29.75 22.04
CA LEU A 291 -19.60 28.79 23.14
C LEU A 291 -20.52 27.61 22.79
N LEU A 292 -21.63 27.89 22.12
CA LEU A 292 -22.61 26.91 21.63
C LEU A 292 -22.39 26.62 20.13
N HIS A 293 -22.32 25.33 19.77
CA HIS A 293 -22.25 24.85 18.40
C HIS A 293 -23.30 23.75 18.12
N GLU A 294 -23.58 23.47 16.85
CA GLU A 294 -24.43 22.34 16.45
C GLU A 294 -23.88 20.98 16.94
N ASP A 295 -22.54 20.87 17.03
CA ASP A 295 -21.80 19.70 17.53
C ASP A 295 -21.44 19.73 19.03
N GLY A 296 -22.02 20.63 19.84
CA GLY A 296 -21.78 20.65 21.30
C GLY A 296 -21.35 22.02 21.85
N LEU A 297 -20.35 22.01 22.73
CA LEU A 297 -19.83 23.22 23.40
C LEU A 297 -18.34 23.45 23.07
N CYS A 298 -17.95 24.71 22.85
CA CYS A 298 -16.55 25.13 22.77
C CYS A 298 -16.04 25.48 24.18
N LEU A 299 -15.27 24.58 24.78
CA LEU A 299 -14.81 24.68 26.16
C LEU A 299 -13.29 24.51 26.26
N SER A 300 -12.59 25.60 26.54
CA SER A 300 -11.15 25.58 26.84
C SER A 300 -10.80 26.71 27.83
N PRO A 301 -11.04 26.50 29.14
CA PRO A 301 -10.67 27.44 30.19
C PRO A 301 -9.22 27.92 30.10
N GLN A 302 -8.30 27.02 29.77
CA GLN A 302 -6.88 27.38 29.64
C GLN A 302 -6.61 28.41 28.52
N ALA A 303 -7.40 28.44 27.45
CA ALA A 303 -7.24 29.37 26.33
C ALA A 303 -8.12 30.64 26.42
N THR A 304 -9.22 30.58 27.18
CA THR A 304 -10.23 31.67 27.27
C THR A 304 -9.66 32.86 28.04
N GLN A 305 -9.61 34.08 27.50
CA GLN A 305 -8.85 35.19 28.09
C GLN A 305 -9.66 36.45 28.45
N ASP A 306 -10.99 36.33 28.55
CA ASP A 306 -11.88 37.46 28.84
C ASP A 306 -12.86 37.15 29.97
N HIS A 307 -13.83 38.05 30.17
CA HIS A 307 -14.86 37.94 31.20
C HIS A 307 -15.78 36.70 31.11
N HIS A 308 -15.74 35.93 30.03
CA HIS A 308 -16.47 34.66 29.92
C HIS A 308 -15.75 33.48 30.60
N LEU A 309 -14.49 33.64 31.02
CA LEU A 309 -13.71 32.57 31.67
C LEU A 309 -14.47 31.85 32.80
N PRO A 310 -15.12 32.51 33.79
CA PRO A 310 -15.80 31.79 34.87
C PRO A 310 -17.01 30.97 34.39
N LEU A 311 -17.64 31.37 33.29
CA LEU A 311 -18.73 30.61 32.65
C LEU A 311 -18.17 29.38 31.93
N VAL A 312 -17.05 29.52 31.21
CA VAL A 312 -16.36 28.42 30.53
C VAL A 312 -15.77 27.42 31.55
N GLU A 313 -15.28 27.90 32.69
CA GLU A 313 -14.85 27.05 33.82
C GLU A 313 -16.04 26.26 34.41
N ALA A 314 -17.15 26.93 34.74
CA ALA A 314 -18.33 26.26 35.29
C ALA A 314 -18.92 25.21 34.33
N LEU A 315 -18.98 25.49 33.03
CA LEU A 315 -19.45 24.55 32.01
C LEU A 315 -18.46 23.40 31.76
N ALA A 316 -17.14 23.64 31.90
CA ALA A 316 -16.13 22.59 31.86
C ALA A 316 -16.22 21.67 33.09
N GLU A 317 -16.43 22.20 34.30
CA GLU A 317 -16.66 21.40 35.51
C GLU A 317 -17.99 20.62 35.45
N PHE A 318 -19.06 21.20 34.89
CA PHE A 318 -20.32 20.49 34.60
C PHE A 318 -20.10 19.33 33.61
N THR A 319 -19.44 19.58 32.48
CA THR A 319 -19.11 18.56 31.48
C THR A 319 -18.27 17.42 32.10
N ALA A 320 -17.28 17.77 32.92
CA ALA A 320 -16.39 16.83 33.60
C ALA A 320 -17.06 15.95 34.69
N SER A 321 -18.33 16.20 35.03
CA SER A 321 -19.11 15.33 35.93
C SER A 321 -19.32 13.93 35.33
N SER A 322 -19.63 13.84 34.04
CA SER A 322 -19.86 12.61 33.29
C SER A 322 -18.63 12.20 32.46
N ARG A 323 -17.56 11.84 33.15
CA ARG A 323 -16.25 11.52 32.55
C ARG A 323 -15.93 10.02 32.47
N TYR A 324 -15.23 9.64 31.41
CA TYR A 324 -14.48 8.39 31.29
C TYR A 324 -13.02 8.60 31.72
N ALA A 325 -12.40 7.57 32.30
CA ALA A 325 -10.97 7.55 32.62
C ALA A 325 -10.29 6.47 31.76
N HIS A 326 -9.47 6.90 30.81
CA HIS A 326 -8.66 5.99 30.01
C HIS A 326 -7.41 5.56 30.79
N ARG A 327 -7.40 4.29 31.23
CA ARG A 327 -6.20 3.63 31.75
C ARG A 327 -5.35 3.11 30.61
N TRP A 328 -4.13 3.64 30.52
CA TRP A 328 -3.18 3.35 29.47
C TRP A 328 -2.46 2.00 29.64
N ARG A 329 -2.10 1.40 28.51
CA ARG A 329 -1.32 0.18 28.33
C ARG A 329 -0.50 0.33 27.04
N ALA A 330 0.65 -0.33 26.96
CA ALA A 330 1.40 -0.44 25.70
C ALA A 330 0.50 -1.04 24.59
N GLY A 331 0.53 -0.44 23.39
CA GLY A 331 -0.33 -0.79 22.27
C GLY A 331 -1.76 -0.19 22.34
N ASP A 332 -2.05 0.69 23.30
CA ASP A 332 -3.28 1.51 23.24
C ASP A 332 -3.14 2.63 22.21
N LEU A 333 -4.17 2.80 21.38
CA LEU A 333 -4.32 3.90 20.44
C LEU A 333 -5.64 4.63 20.73
N VAL A 334 -5.58 5.96 20.89
CA VAL A 334 -6.75 6.78 21.23
C VAL A 334 -6.83 7.96 20.28
N PHE A 335 -7.99 8.12 19.63
CA PHE A 335 -8.37 9.31 18.89
C PHE A 335 -9.46 10.04 19.67
N TRP A 336 -9.39 11.36 19.74
CA TRP A 336 -10.51 12.17 20.20
C TRP A 336 -10.77 13.35 19.26
N ASP A 337 -12.05 13.64 19.06
CA ASP A 337 -12.54 14.79 18.32
C ASP A 337 -12.47 16.02 19.22
N ASN A 338 -11.68 17.03 18.83
CA ASN A 338 -11.42 18.22 19.64
C ASN A 338 -12.60 19.21 19.66
N HIS A 339 -13.67 18.98 18.90
CA HIS A 339 -14.92 19.75 18.97
C HIS A 339 -15.92 19.08 19.92
N ARG A 340 -15.93 17.73 19.97
CA ARG A 340 -16.91 16.92 20.70
C ARG A 340 -16.42 16.37 22.05
N ALA A 341 -15.11 16.31 22.28
CA ALA A 341 -14.49 15.81 23.51
C ALA A 341 -13.72 16.89 24.28
N LEU A 342 -13.98 16.99 25.58
CA LEU A 342 -13.20 17.73 26.57
C LEU A 342 -12.26 16.73 27.28
N HIS A 343 -10.99 17.07 27.48
CA HIS A 343 -10.02 16.15 28.07
C HIS A 343 -9.10 16.77 29.13
N ALA A 344 -8.54 15.94 30.02
CA ALA A 344 -7.56 16.33 31.05
C ALA A 344 -6.62 15.15 31.38
N ALA A 345 -5.32 15.42 31.57
CA ALA A 345 -4.38 14.42 32.08
C ALA A 345 -4.36 14.40 33.63
N THR A 346 -4.30 13.21 34.22
CA THR A 346 -4.00 13.05 35.66
C THR A 346 -2.49 13.14 35.93
N SER A 347 -2.11 13.46 37.17
CA SER A 347 -0.71 13.65 37.55
C SER A 347 0.03 12.31 37.66
N LEU A 348 1.21 12.24 37.02
CA LEU A 348 2.10 11.07 36.96
C LEU A 348 3.28 11.26 37.93
N ARG A 349 3.61 10.25 38.75
CA ARG A 349 4.72 10.35 39.73
C ARG A 349 6.09 10.06 39.13
N HIS A 350 6.13 9.31 38.04
CA HIS A 350 7.35 8.93 37.33
C HIS A 350 7.25 9.28 35.82
N PRO A 351 7.41 10.57 35.45
CA PRO A 351 7.16 11.05 34.08
C PRO A 351 8.00 10.41 32.97
N ALA A 352 9.19 9.89 33.31
CA ALA A 352 10.06 9.15 32.39
C ALA A 352 9.57 7.73 32.06
N ASP A 353 8.66 7.16 32.87
CA ASP A 353 8.18 5.78 32.73
C ASP A 353 6.94 5.66 31.80
N ARG A 354 6.65 6.73 31.03
CA ARG A 354 5.56 6.84 30.06
C ARG A 354 6.13 7.43 28.76
N ARG A 355 6.05 6.69 27.65
CA ARG A 355 6.48 7.12 26.31
C ARG A 355 5.34 6.94 25.32
N MET A 356 5.01 8.00 24.59
CA MET A 356 3.85 8.03 23.69
C MET A 356 4.15 8.83 22.43
N TRP A 357 3.56 8.41 21.30
CA TRP A 357 3.45 9.26 20.11
C TRP A 357 2.17 10.08 20.20
N ARG A 358 2.24 11.37 19.84
CA ARG A 358 1.09 12.26 19.64
C ARG A 358 1.13 12.89 18.25
N ALA A 359 -0.03 12.97 17.63
CA ALA A 359 -0.29 13.74 16.42
C ALA A 359 -1.55 14.59 16.60
N THR A 360 -1.69 15.61 15.77
CA THR A 360 -2.87 16.50 15.73
C THR A 360 -3.24 16.75 14.27
N VAL A 361 -4.54 16.77 13.97
CA VAL A 361 -5.09 16.80 12.61
C VAL A 361 -5.92 18.06 12.42
N VAL A 362 -5.64 18.82 11.35
CA VAL A 362 -5.94 20.26 11.26
C VAL A 362 -6.91 20.64 10.13
N GLY A 363 -7.32 19.72 9.25
CA GLY A 363 -8.27 20.04 8.18
C GLY A 363 -9.01 18.83 7.61
N ASP A 364 -10.20 19.06 7.06
CA ASP A 364 -11.16 18.00 6.65
C ASP A 364 -10.74 17.18 5.42
N ARG A 365 -9.83 17.71 4.59
CA ARG A 365 -9.16 16.92 3.58
C ARG A 365 -8.00 16.18 4.22
N ALA A 366 -8.02 14.84 4.08
CA ALA A 366 -6.76 14.10 4.03
C ALA A 366 -5.89 14.72 2.92
N PRO A 367 -4.57 14.88 3.12
CA PRO A 367 -3.69 15.15 2.00
C PRO A 367 -3.85 14.02 0.99
N GLU A 368 -3.75 14.31 -0.31
CA GLU A 368 -3.66 13.25 -1.32
C GLU A 368 -2.53 12.30 -0.90
N PRO A 369 -2.78 10.98 -0.78
CA PRO A 369 -1.77 10.06 -0.32
C PRO A 369 -0.57 10.14 -1.25
N LEU A 370 0.65 10.15 -0.69
CA LEU A 370 1.88 10.27 -1.47
C LEU A 370 1.96 9.12 -2.47
N GLU A 371 1.59 9.35 -3.73
CA GLU A 371 1.55 8.30 -4.77
C GLU A 371 2.91 7.60 -4.90
N THR A 372 3.99 8.37 -4.74
CA THR A 372 5.38 7.90 -4.71
C THR A 372 6.23 8.73 -3.74
N LEU A 373 7.05 8.07 -2.93
CA LEU A 373 8.26 8.67 -2.36
C LEU A 373 9.31 8.81 -3.46
N VAL A 374 10.14 9.86 -3.37
CA VAL A 374 11.31 10.06 -4.24
C VAL A 374 12.55 9.65 -3.45
N VAL A 375 13.32 8.69 -3.96
CA VAL A 375 14.44 8.06 -3.25
C VAL A 375 15.65 7.96 -4.18
N PRO A 376 16.87 8.33 -3.75
CA PRO A 376 18.08 8.08 -4.54
C PRO A 376 18.30 6.59 -4.81
N ALA A 377 18.63 6.22 -6.05
CA ALA A 377 18.89 4.84 -6.45
C ALA A 377 20.00 4.16 -5.64
N PRO A 378 21.08 4.82 -5.19
CA PRO A 378 22.03 4.21 -4.26
C PRO A 378 21.39 3.81 -2.93
N GLU A 379 20.54 4.66 -2.34
CA GLU A 379 19.83 4.38 -1.09
C GLU A 379 18.78 3.28 -1.28
N ALA A 380 18.02 3.31 -2.38
CA ALA A 380 17.08 2.25 -2.73
C ALA A 380 17.78 0.91 -3.01
N THR A 381 18.97 0.92 -3.61
CA THR A 381 19.78 -0.30 -3.85
C THR A 381 20.27 -0.87 -2.54
N THR A 382 20.73 -0.04 -1.60
CA THR A 382 21.08 -0.44 -0.23
C THR A 382 19.87 -1.04 0.47
N LEU A 383 18.73 -0.33 0.51
CA LEU A 383 17.49 -0.79 1.13
C LEU A 383 17.01 -2.15 0.60
N VAL A 384 17.03 -2.35 -0.72
CA VAL A 384 16.66 -3.62 -1.35
C VAL A 384 17.68 -4.72 -1.04
N ALA A 385 18.98 -4.43 -1.10
CA ALA A 385 20.03 -5.39 -0.76
C ALA A 385 19.95 -5.81 0.72
N ASP A 386 19.64 -4.88 1.62
CA ASP A 386 19.50 -5.12 3.06
C ASP A 386 18.25 -5.97 3.35
N ALA A 387 17.13 -5.73 2.66
CA ALA A 387 15.94 -6.57 2.75
C ALA A 387 16.19 -8.02 2.29
N ILE A 388 16.96 -8.23 1.22
CA ILE A 388 17.35 -9.56 0.74
C ILE A 388 18.36 -10.23 1.69
N ARG A 389 19.27 -9.44 2.31
CA ARG A 389 20.24 -9.92 3.30
C ARG A 389 19.60 -10.35 4.62
N ALA A 390 18.60 -9.60 5.07
CA ALA A 390 17.77 -9.96 6.21
C ALA A 390 17.00 -11.28 5.98
N ALA A 391 16.45 -11.48 4.76
CA ALA A 391 15.86 -12.75 4.36
C ALA A 391 16.90 -13.90 4.30
N GLY A 392 18.16 -13.59 3.98
CA GLY A 392 19.32 -14.44 4.29
C GLY A 392 20.40 -14.52 3.20
N ALA A 393 20.23 -13.86 2.06
CA ALA A 393 21.10 -13.97 0.89
C ALA A 393 21.88 -12.67 0.60
N ALA A 394 23.06 -12.77 -0.02
CA ALA A 394 23.90 -11.60 -0.31
C ALA A 394 23.17 -10.55 -1.17
N GLY A 395 22.50 -10.99 -2.24
CA GLY A 395 21.43 -10.25 -2.95
C GLY A 395 21.82 -8.95 -3.66
N ALA A 396 23.10 -8.58 -3.67
CA ALA A 396 23.55 -7.25 -4.07
C ALA A 396 23.42 -7.03 -5.59
N ALA A 397 23.64 -8.08 -6.40
CA ALA A 397 23.46 -7.98 -7.85
C ALA A 397 21.97 -7.97 -8.22
N THR A 398 21.15 -8.79 -7.55
CA THR A 398 19.69 -8.74 -7.67
C THR A 398 19.16 -7.35 -7.30
N ALA A 399 19.62 -6.75 -6.20
CA ALA A 399 19.23 -5.40 -5.81
C ALA A 399 19.56 -4.34 -6.87
N ARG A 400 20.78 -4.38 -7.44
CA ARG A 400 21.17 -3.52 -8.56
C ARG A 400 20.27 -3.72 -9.79
N ALA A 401 19.97 -4.96 -10.16
CA ALA A 401 19.14 -5.27 -11.31
C ALA A 401 17.70 -4.76 -11.16
N LEU A 402 17.12 -4.86 -9.95
CA LEU A 402 15.79 -4.35 -9.64
C LEU A 402 15.74 -2.82 -9.63
N VAL A 403 16.69 -2.13 -8.99
CA VAL A 403 16.70 -0.65 -8.97
C VAL A 403 17.03 -0.06 -10.34
N ARG A 404 17.87 -0.73 -11.15
CA ARG A 404 18.09 -0.37 -12.56
C ARG A 404 16.80 -0.46 -13.38
N ALA A 405 15.90 -1.41 -13.08
CA ALA A 405 14.58 -1.47 -13.70
C ALA A 405 13.65 -0.30 -13.29
N GLU A 406 13.83 0.30 -12.11
CA GLU A 406 13.12 1.54 -11.73
C GLU A 406 13.63 2.76 -12.51
N LEU A 407 14.97 2.95 -12.55
CA LEU A 407 15.63 3.98 -13.37
C LEU A 407 15.27 3.88 -14.87
N ASP A 408 14.97 2.66 -15.34
CA ASP A 408 14.54 2.35 -16.70
C ASP A 408 13.06 2.68 -17.00
N GLY A 409 12.27 3.05 -15.98
CA GLY A 409 10.82 3.23 -16.10
C GLY A 409 10.06 1.91 -16.26
N LYS A 410 10.49 0.88 -15.52
CA LYS A 410 9.93 -0.49 -15.57
C LYS A 410 9.60 -1.07 -14.16
N PRO A 411 8.84 -0.37 -13.30
CA PRO A 411 8.53 -0.79 -11.91
C PRO A 411 7.95 -2.19 -11.76
N GLY A 412 7.22 -2.70 -12.77
CA GLY A 412 6.71 -4.09 -12.78
C GLY A 412 7.80 -5.18 -12.74
N HIS A 413 9.06 -4.82 -12.96
CA HIS A 413 10.27 -5.65 -12.83
C HIS A 413 11.30 -5.05 -11.86
N GLY A 414 10.90 -4.03 -11.08
CA GLY A 414 11.78 -3.29 -10.18
C GLY A 414 11.66 -3.69 -8.72
N ALA A 415 11.79 -2.72 -7.81
CA ALA A 415 11.89 -2.92 -6.36
C ALA A 415 10.73 -3.76 -5.78
N ARG A 416 9.54 -3.74 -6.40
CA ARG A 416 8.40 -4.59 -6.00
C ARG A 416 8.73 -6.09 -5.98
N ARG A 417 9.66 -6.54 -6.84
CA ARG A 417 10.08 -7.95 -6.94
C ARG A 417 11.00 -8.38 -5.80
N ALA A 418 11.63 -7.44 -5.08
CA ALA A 418 12.44 -7.77 -3.91
C ALA A 418 11.60 -8.40 -2.79
N ILE A 419 10.31 -8.04 -2.68
CA ILE A 419 9.37 -8.70 -1.75
C ILE A 419 9.21 -10.19 -2.09
N GLU A 420 8.97 -10.49 -3.38
CA GLU A 420 8.84 -11.87 -3.89
C GLU A 420 10.14 -12.69 -3.69
N VAL A 421 11.30 -12.03 -3.78
CA VAL A 421 12.63 -12.62 -3.48
C VAL A 421 12.80 -12.90 -2.00
N CYS A 422 12.49 -11.94 -1.12
CA CYS A 422 12.56 -12.13 0.34
C CYS A 422 11.66 -13.29 0.78
N GLU A 423 10.43 -13.39 0.24
CA GLU A 423 9.48 -14.44 0.60
C GLU A 423 9.92 -15.83 0.13
N ALA A 424 10.49 -15.93 -1.07
CA ALA A 424 11.04 -17.19 -1.58
C ALA A 424 12.30 -17.65 -0.80
N LEU A 425 13.08 -16.71 -0.25
CA LEU A 425 14.17 -16.99 0.68
C LEU A 425 13.66 -17.40 2.08
N GLU A 426 12.63 -16.71 2.59
CA GLU A 426 12.00 -17.00 3.90
C GLU A 426 11.33 -18.37 3.94
N ARG A 427 10.74 -18.83 2.82
CA ARG A 427 10.20 -20.20 2.67
C ARG A 427 11.27 -21.27 2.43
N GLY A 428 12.47 -20.87 1.99
CA GLY A 428 13.55 -21.77 1.58
C GLY A 428 13.43 -22.31 0.15
N ASP A 429 12.53 -21.76 -0.67
CA ASP A 429 12.41 -22.09 -2.10
C ASP A 429 13.71 -21.72 -2.83
N VAL A 430 14.30 -20.57 -2.48
CA VAL A 430 15.58 -20.09 -3.01
C VAL A 430 16.70 -20.39 -2.01
N ALA A 431 17.82 -20.94 -2.49
CA ALA A 431 19.00 -21.16 -1.69
C ALA A 431 19.62 -19.83 -1.25
N ALA A 432 19.58 -19.52 0.04
CA ALA A 432 20.08 -18.27 0.60
C ALA A 432 21.62 -18.13 0.55
N ARG A 433 22.34 -19.26 0.55
CA ARG A 433 23.81 -19.33 0.41
C ARG A 433 24.18 -20.39 -0.63
N PRO A 434 23.97 -20.10 -1.92
CA PRO A 434 24.28 -21.04 -2.99
C PRO A 434 25.80 -21.19 -3.17
N THR A 435 26.23 -22.36 -3.62
CA THR A 435 27.58 -22.52 -4.18
C THR A 435 27.44 -22.41 -5.70
N VAL A 436 27.79 -21.25 -6.27
CA VAL A 436 27.86 -21.11 -7.73
C VAL A 436 29.00 -21.98 -8.25
N THR A 437 28.74 -22.81 -9.25
CA THR A 437 29.79 -23.61 -9.91
C THR A 437 29.88 -23.30 -11.39
N LYS A 438 31.13 -23.24 -11.90
CA LYS A 438 31.44 -22.85 -13.27
C LYS A 438 32.19 -23.97 -13.97
N THR A 439 31.94 -24.19 -15.25
CA THR A 439 32.71 -25.13 -16.09
C THR A 439 32.76 -24.64 -17.52
N ILE A 440 33.98 -24.47 -18.05
CA ILE A 440 34.22 -24.06 -19.44
C ILE A 440 34.47 -25.30 -20.30
N SER A 441 33.84 -25.36 -21.47
CA SER A 441 34.03 -26.41 -22.47
C SER A 441 33.98 -25.79 -23.87
N GLY A 442 35.15 -25.57 -24.47
CA GLY A 442 35.28 -24.77 -25.69
C GLY A 442 34.71 -23.36 -25.48
N SER A 443 33.84 -22.93 -26.38
CA SER A 443 33.14 -21.63 -26.30
C SER A 443 31.96 -21.59 -25.33
N VAL A 444 31.71 -22.64 -24.53
CA VAL A 444 30.56 -22.72 -23.62
C VAL A 444 31.01 -22.66 -22.16
N LEU A 445 30.58 -21.61 -21.46
CA LEU A 445 30.63 -21.47 -20.00
C LEU A 445 29.30 -21.96 -19.41
N ARG A 446 29.34 -23.03 -18.61
CA ARG A 446 28.18 -23.48 -17.82
C ARG A 446 28.27 -22.91 -16.41
N VAL A 447 27.15 -22.41 -15.90
CA VAL A 447 27.00 -21.81 -14.57
C VAL A 447 25.81 -22.45 -13.87
N ASP A 448 26.06 -23.24 -12.84
CA ASP A 448 25.03 -23.72 -11.90
C ASP A 448 24.90 -22.68 -10.78
N ALA A 449 23.71 -22.10 -10.61
CA ALA A 449 23.43 -21.07 -9.61
C ALA A 449 23.13 -21.63 -8.21
N GLY A 450 23.29 -22.93 -7.97
CA GLY A 450 23.17 -23.57 -6.66
C GLY A 450 21.78 -23.50 -6.03
N GLY A 451 20.73 -23.29 -6.82
CA GLY A 451 19.37 -23.03 -6.35
C GLY A 451 19.11 -21.56 -5.96
N GLY A 452 20.05 -20.66 -6.25
CA GLY A 452 20.06 -19.27 -5.77
C GLY A 452 19.46 -18.23 -6.71
N LEU A 453 19.92 -16.98 -6.53
CA LEU A 453 19.52 -15.80 -7.30
C LEU A 453 20.30 -15.70 -8.63
N ALA A 454 19.59 -15.50 -9.74
CA ALA A 454 20.23 -15.51 -11.06
C ALA A 454 21.18 -14.32 -11.28
N PHE A 455 20.82 -13.11 -10.84
CA PHE A 455 21.66 -11.93 -11.09
C PHE A 455 22.99 -11.99 -10.34
N ASP A 456 23.02 -12.56 -9.13
CA ASP A 456 24.24 -12.73 -8.34
C ASP A 456 25.16 -13.79 -8.98
N ALA A 457 24.62 -14.94 -9.41
CA ALA A 457 25.37 -15.94 -10.18
C ALA A 457 25.85 -15.43 -11.56
N LEU A 458 25.11 -14.52 -12.20
CA LEU A 458 25.50 -13.85 -13.44
C LEU A 458 26.59 -12.80 -13.20
N GLU A 459 26.49 -11.95 -12.18
CA GLU A 459 27.50 -10.93 -11.88
C GLU A 459 28.88 -11.56 -11.62
N GLU A 460 28.91 -12.69 -10.90
CA GLU A 460 30.12 -13.50 -10.74
C GLU A 460 30.68 -14.05 -12.06
N SER A 461 29.85 -14.30 -13.08
CA SER A 461 30.18 -15.12 -14.26
C SER A 461 30.31 -14.37 -15.58
N LEU A 462 29.73 -13.16 -15.70
CA LEU A 462 29.77 -12.38 -16.95
C LEU A 462 31.20 -11.93 -17.32
N GLY A 463 32.11 -11.84 -16.36
CA GLY A 463 33.54 -11.61 -16.64
C GLY A 463 34.17 -12.74 -17.46
N ASP A 464 33.87 -13.99 -17.10
CA ASP A 464 34.40 -15.18 -17.77
C ASP A 464 33.82 -15.34 -19.18
N LEU A 465 32.51 -15.06 -19.36
CA LEU A 465 31.86 -15.03 -20.68
C LEU A 465 32.53 -14.03 -21.63
N VAL A 466 32.83 -12.83 -21.12
CA VAL A 466 33.44 -11.76 -21.91
C VAL A 466 34.86 -12.15 -22.33
N ALA A 467 35.69 -12.65 -21.40
CA ALA A 467 37.03 -13.11 -21.71
C ALA A 467 37.04 -14.23 -22.77
N LEU A 468 36.12 -15.20 -22.65
CA LEU A 468 35.99 -16.32 -23.58
C LEU A 468 35.51 -15.85 -24.97
N ALA A 469 34.61 -14.88 -25.05
CA ALA A 469 34.19 -14.25 -26.31
C ALA A 469 35.30 -13.39 -26.93
N ASP A 470 36.13 -12.75 -26.11
CA ASP A 470 37.28 -11.99 -26.58
C ASP A 470 38.39 -12.87 -27.17
N GLU A 471 38.62 -14.05 -26.59
CA GLU A 471 39.58 -15.04 -27.09
C GLU A 471 39.06 -15.76 -28.36
N LEU A 472 37.85 -16.33 -28.30
CA LEU A 472 37.32 -17.24 -29.33
C LEU A 472 36.46 -16.56 -30.40
N GLY A 473 36.13 -15.28 -30.23
CA GLY A 473 35.25 -14.50 -31.12
C GLY A 473 33.76 -14.74 -30.90
N LEU A 474 33.38 -15.85 -30.27
CA LEU A 474 32.02 -16.18 -29.84
C LEU A 474 32.09 -17.04 -28.58
N ALA A 475 31.31 -16.70 -27.56
CA ALA A 475 31.07 -17.54 -26.39
C ALA A 475 29.60 -17.54 -25.95
N ALA A 476 29.21 -18.56 -25.20
CA ALA A 476 27.88 -18.77 -24.65
C ALA A 476 27.95 -19.07 -23.14
N LEU A 477 27.14 -18.39 -22.34
CA LEU A 477 26.89 -18.69 -20.93
C LEU A 477 25.55 -19.43 -20.81
N HIS A 478 25.58 -20.64 -20.26
CA HIS A 478 24.41 -21.44 -19.91
C HIS A 478 24.21 -21.35 -18.39
N LEU A 479 23.26 -20.54 -17.93
CA LEU A 479 22.83 -20.48 -16.54
C LEU A 479 21.78 -21.57 -16.30
N THR A 480 21.91 -22.31 -15.21
CA THR A 480 20.93 -23.31 -14.75
C THR A 480 20.82 -23.31 -13.23
N ASN A 481 19.84 -24.03 -12.68
CA ASN A 481 19.57 -24.15 -11.25
C ASN A 481 19.33 -22.80 -10.57
N SER A 482 18.71 -21.84 -11.28
CA SER A 482 18.37 -20.52 -10.73
C SER A 482 16.89 -20.48 -10.32
N ARG A 483 16.63 -20.18 -9.03
CA ARG A 483 15.26 -20.13 -8.49
C ARG A 483 14.70 -18.73 -8.32
N SER A 484 15.48 -17.69 -8.65
CA SER A 484 14.94 -16.35 -8.93
C SER A 484 15.48 -15.78 -10.23
N ILE A 485 14.61 -15.68 -11.25
CA ILE A 485 14.76 -14.76 -12.38
C ILE A 485 13.60 -13.77 -12.29
N SER A 486 13.75 -12.76 -11.43
CA SER A 486 12.77 -11.69 -11.25
C SER A 486 13.44 -10.34 -11.54
N GLY A 487 13.19 -9.78 -12.72
CA GLY A 487 13.87 -8.57 -13.20
C GLY A 487 13.83 -8.43 -14.72
N ARG A 488 14.66 -7.53 -15.27
CA ARG A 488 14.84 -7.34 -16.73
C ARG A 488 16.01 -8.17 -17.27
N LEU A 489 15.97 -8.56 -18.55
CA LEU A 489 17.16 -9.11 -19.23
C LEU A 489 18.09 -8.01 -19.76
N ALA A 490 17.60 -6.78 -19.95
CA ALA A 490 18.38 -5.66 -20.48
C ALA A 490 19.73 -5.41 -19.77
N PRO A 491 19.84 -5.39 -18.42
CA PRO A 491 21.12 -5.18 -17.75
C PRO A 491 22.18 -6.21 -18.15
N VAL A 492 21.81 -7.50 -18.27
CA VAL A 492 22.72 -8.60 -18.61
C VAL A 492 23.34 -8.39 -20.00
N VAL A 493 22.53 -8.01 -20.99
CA VAL A 493 23.04 -7.74 -22.35
C VAL A 493 23.73 -6.39 -22.46
N GLU A 494 23.27 -5.34 -21.75
CA GLU A 494 23.95 -4.04 -21.68
C GLU A 494 25.36 -4.18 -21.08
N ASP A 495 25.54 -4.97 -20.02
CA ASP A 495 26.80 -5.06 -19.28
C ASP A 495 27.86 -5.90 -20.02
N VAL A 496 27.45 -6.84 -20.88
CA VAL A 496 28.32 -7.49 -21.87
C VAL A 496 28.63 -6.53 -23.03
N ALA A 497 27.62 -5.85 -23.57
CA ALA A 497 27.76 -4.99 -24.73
C ALA A 497 28.57 -3.70 -24.45
N SER A 498 28.58 -3.23 -23.20
CA SER A 498 29.42 -2.12 -22.72
C SER A 498 30.92 -2.36 -22.95
N ARG A 499 31.33 -3.63 -23.08
CA ARG A 499 32.72 -4.06 -23.25
C ARG A 499 33.12 -4.23 -24.72
N GLY A 500 32.30 -3.73 -25.65
CA GLY A 500 32.57 -3.76 -27.09
C GLY A 500 32.12 -5.04 -27.81
N LEU A 501 31.36 -5.90 -27.14
CA LEU A 501 30.78 -7.13 -27.70
C LEU A 501 29.34 -6.88 -28.18
N VAL A 502 28.81 -7.81 -28.98
CA VAL A 502 27.37 -7.95 -29.26
C VAL A 502 26.81 -8.99 -28.30
N ALA A 503 25.71 -8.68 -27.61
CA ALA A 503 25.09 -9.57 -26.63
C ALA A 503 23.66 -9.94 -27.01
N VAL A 504 23.27 -11.21 -26.81
CA VAL A 504 21.89 -11.72 -26.96
C VAL A 504 21.57 -12.62 -25.77
N ALA A 505 20.40 -12.48 -25.16
CA ALA A 505 19.96 -13.30 -24.04
C ALA A 505 18.54 -13.86 -24.23
N PHE A 506 18.33 -15.08 -23.74
CA PHE A 506 17.06 -15.82 -23.72
C PHE A 506 16.87 -16.38 -22.31
N ALA A 507 15.68 -16.24 -21.71
CA ALA A 507 15.37 -16.82 -20.40
C ALA A 507 13.97 -17.46 -20.41
N ASN A 508 13.81 -18.62 -19.78
CA ASN A 508 12.48 -19.25 -19.67
C ASN A 508 11.75 -18.88 -18.37
N THR A 509 10.44 -19.09 -18.36
CA THR A 509 9.52 -18.71 -17.27
C THR A 509 8.39 -19.75 -17.15
N PRO A 510 7.68 -19.86 -16.02
CA PRO A 510 6.57 -20.82 -15.87
C PRO A 510 5.48 -20.62 -16.92
N ALA A 511 4.68 -21.64 -17.24
CA ALA A 511 3.75 -21.54 -18.36
C ALA A 511 2.66 -20.49 -18.14
N TYR A 512 2.59 -19.53 -19.05
CA TYR A 512 1.59 -18.47 -19.07
C TYR A 512 0.98 -18.28 -20.46
N LEU A 513 1.72 -18.60 -21.52
CA LEU A 513 1.30 -18.44 -22.91
C LEU A 513 0.57 -19.68 -23.43
N ALA A 514 -0.52 -19.43 -24.15
CA ALA A 514 -1.17 -20.42 -24.98
C ALA A 514 -0.24 -20.88 -26.13
N ALA A 515 -0.30 -22.16 -26.47
CA ALA A 515 0.20 -22.62 -27.77
C ALA A 515 -0.62 -21.99 -28.90
N ALA A 516 -0.04 -21.81 -30.08
CA ALA A 516 -0.74 -21.17 -31.21
C ALA A 516 -1.98 -21.97 -31.64
N GLY A 517 -3.17 -21.41 -31.39
CA GLY A 517 -4.46 -22.08 -31.66
C GLY A 517 -4.91 -23.07 -30.58
N GLY A 518 -4.28 -23.09 -29.40
CA GLY A 518 -4.67 -23.91 -28.26
C GLY A 518 -5.22 -23.09 -27.08
N SER A 519 -5.87 -23.77 -26.12
CA SER A 519 -6.45 -23.18 -24.91
C SER A 519 -5.54 -23.19 -23.69
N GLY A 520 -4.64 -24.18 -23.60
CA GLY A 520 -3.79 -24.43 -22.43
C GLY A 520 -2.45 -23.67 -22.46
N LYS A 521 -1.94 -23.37 -21.27
CA LYS A 521 -0.60 -22.80 -21.03
C LYS A 521 0.46 -23.84 -21.41
N VAL A 522 1.42 -23.48 -22.26
CA VAL A 522 2.46 -24.39 -22.79
C VAL A 522 3.88 -23.80 -22.74
N SER A 523 4.03 -22.48 -22.74
CA SER A 523 5.33 -21.81 -22.63
C SER A 523 5.23 -20.58 -21.73
N GLY A 524 6.35 -20.15 -21.17
CA GLY A 524 6.37 -18.91 -20.39
C GLY A 524 6.31 -17.64 -21.23
N THR A 525 6.30 -16.48 -20.56
CA THR A 525 6.42 -15.16 -21.22
C THR A 525 7.74 -14.97 -21.96
N ASN A 526 8.76 -15.76 -21.60
CA ASN A 526 9.92 -16.13 -22.41
C ASN A 526 10.59 -14.96 -23.15
N PRO A 527 11.20 -14.02 -22.41
CA PRO A 527 11.80 -12.84 -23.00
C PRO A 527 13.04 -13.13 -23.84
N ILE A 528 13.22 -12.30 -24.87
CA ILE A 528 14.43 -12.18 -25.67
C ILE A 528 14.98 -10.77 -25.49
N ALA A 529 16.28 -10.65 -25.23
CA ALA A 529 16.98 -9.38 -25.17
C ALA A 529 18.23 -9.40 -26.06
N PHE A 530 18.65 -8.24 -26.57
CA PHE A 530 19.95 -8.07 -27.21
C PHE A 530 20.45 -6.63 -27.10
N ALA A 531 21.77 -6.45 -27.17
CA ALA A 531 22.41 -5.13 -27.12
C ALA A 531 23.59 -5.02 -28.09
N VAL A 532 23.63 -3.88 -28.80
CA VAL A 532 24.74 -3.39 -29.63
C VAL A 532 24.72 -1.85 -29.52
N PRO A 533 25.61 -1.19 -28.77
CA PRO A 533 25.41 0.21 -28.39
C PRO A 533 25.26 1.13 -29.61
N PRO A 534 24.24 2.02 -29.67
CA PRO A 534 23.23 2.32 -28.64
C PRO A 534 21.98 1.42 -28.65
N ILE A 535 21.80 0.50 -29.60
CA ILE A 535 20.60 -0.35 -29.70
C ILE A 535 20.51 -1.31 -28.50
N VAL A 536 19.39 -1.28 -27.77
CA VAL A 536 19.05 -2.24 -26.72
C VAL A 536 17.59 -2.69 -26.88
N VAL A 537 17.38 -4.00 -26.98
CA VAL A 537 16.05 -4.65 -27.01
C VAL A 537 15.94 -5.60 -25.83
N ASP A 538 14.75 -5.64 -25.22
CA ASP A 538 14.38 -6.50 -24.10
C ASP A 538 12.85 -6.59 -24.11
N MET A 539 12.33 -7.75 -24.53
CA MET A 539 10.91 -7.93 -24.81
C MET A 539 10.44 -9.33 -24.39
N ALA A 540 9.32 -9.37 -23.66
CA ALA A 540 8.55 -10.60 -23.48
C ALA A 540 7.83 -10.97 -24.79
N LEU A 541 7.59 -12.26 -25.00
CA LEU A 541 6.84 -12.77 -26.15
C LEU A 541 5.34 -12.92 -25.87
N ALA A 542 4.88 -12.43 -24.72
CA ALA A 542 3.47 -12.25 -24.39
C ALA A 542 2.90 -10.98 -25.03
N GLY A 543 1.66 -11.01 -25.54
CA GLY A 543 0.97 -9.81 -26.03
C GLY A 543 0.67 -8.80 -24.92
N VAL A 544 0.53 -9.28 -23.67
CA VAL A 544 0.32 -8.50 -22.45
C VAL A 544 1.17 -9.07 -21.31
N SER A 545 1.66 -8.23 -20.40
CA SER A 545 2.42 -8.70 -19.24
C SER A 545 1.50 -9.16 -18.11
N ARG A 546 1.89 -10.20 -17.35
CA ARG A 546 1.10 -10.73 -16.22
C ARG A 546 0.72 -9.63 -15.22
N GLY A 547 1.66 -8.72 -14.93
CA GLY A 547 1.45 -7.57 -14.04
C GLY A 547 0.47 -6.51 -14.55
N ASP A 548 0.27 -6.39 -15.87
CA ASP A 548 -0.78 -5.51 -16.43
C ASP A 548 -2.16 -6.14 -16.26
N ILE A 549 -2.28 -7.47 -16.37
CA ILE A 549 -3.52 -8.20 -16.07
C ILE A 549 -3.87 -8.08 -14.58
N GLU A 550 -2.88 -8.26 -13.69
CA GLU A 550 -3.02 -8.07 -12.24
C GLU A 550 -3.49 -6.65 -11.90
N LEU A 551 -2.88 -5.62 -12.51
CA LEU A 551 -3.23 -4.22 -12.30
C LEU A 551 -4.64 -3.89 -12.83
N ARG A 552 -4.98 -4.35 -14.04
CA ARG A 552 -6.32 -4.14 -14.63
C ARG A 552 -7.40 -4.83 -13.79
N ARG A 553 -7.17 -6.07 -13.32
CA ARG A 553 -8.07 -6.77 -12.38
C ARG A 553 -8.31 -5.95 -11.12
N ALA A 554 -7.26 -5.45 -10.49
CA ALA A 554 -7.35 -4.67 -9.25
C ALA A 554 -8.13 -3.35 -9.43
N ARG A 555 -8.30 -2.87 -10.66
CA ARG A 555 -9.06 -1.67 -11.02
C ARG A 555 -10.45 -1.95 -11.59
N GLY A 556 -10.82 -3.22 -11.82
CA GLY A 556 -12.02 -3.59 -12.57
C GLY A 556 -11.96 -3.24 -14.06
N GLU A 557 -10.76 -3.05 -14.62
CA GLU A 557 -10.52 -2.73 -16.02
C GLU A 557 -10.43 -4.01 -16.89
N SER A 558 -11.01 -3.98 -18.08
CA SER A 558 -10.90 -5.08 -19.05
C SER A 558 -9.54 -5.13 -19.75
N LEU A 559 -9.15 -6.31 -20.23
CA LEU A 559 -8.08 -6.47 -21.21
C LEU A 559 -8.53 -5.98 -22.59
N GLU A 560 -7.59 -5.65 -23.47
CA GLU A 560 -7.89 -5.44 -24.88
C GLU A 560 -8.09 -6.79 -25.59
N PHE A 561 -8.97 -6.83 -26.59
CA PHE A 561 -9.32 -8.06 -27.29
C PHE A 561 -8.13 -8.67 -28.04
N GLY A 562 -7.97 -10.00 -27.97
CA GLY A 562 -6.87 -10.74 -28.61
C GLY A 562 -5.56 -10.73 -27.80
N LEU A 563 -5.57 -10.35 -26.52
CA LEU A 563 -4.43 -10.44 -25.61
C LEU A 563 -4.41 -11.73 -24.76
N ALA A 564 -5.54 -12.40 -24.58
CA ALA A 564 -5.68 -13.61 -23.76
C ALA A 564 -6.91 -14.46 -24.14
N VAL A 565 -6.93 -15.71 -23.68
CA VAL A 565 -8.02 -16.68 -23.84
C VAL A 565 -8.49 -17.24 -22.50
N ASP A 566 -9.75 -17.64 -22.44
CA ASP A 566 -10.32 -18.43 -21.33
C ASP A 566 -9.79 -19.89 -21.33
N ALA A 567 -10.15 -20.68 -20.32
CA ALA A 567 -9.73 -22.08 -20.21
C ALA A 567 -10.25 -23.00 -21.34
N SER A 568 -11.22 -22.54 -22.15
CA SER A 568 -11.70 -23.26 -23.34
C SER A 568 -11.01 -22.81 -24.63
N GLY A 569 -10.16 -21.77 -24.58
CA GLY A 569 -9.43 -21.23 -25.72
C GLY A 569 -10.18 -20.17 -26.52
N ARG A 570 -11.24 -19.59 -25.97
CA ARG A 570 -11.96 -18.45 -26.57
C ARG A 570 -11.32 -17.15 -26.12
N ASP A 571 -11.18 -16.17 -27.02
CA ASP A 571 -10.67 -14.84 -26.68
C ASP A 571 -11.48 -14.23 -25.52
N THR A 572 -10.79 -13.73 -24.49
CA THR A 572 -11.42 -13.08 -23.32
C THR A 572 -10.85 -11.69 -23.07
N THR A 573 -11.70 -10.82 -22.51
CA THR A 573 -11.32 -9.50 -22.00
C THR A 573 -11.43 -9.40 -20.47
N ASP A 574 -11.82 -10.48 -19.77
CA ASP A 574 -11.84 -10.53 -18.30
C ASP A 574 -10.46 -10.94 -17.76
N PRO A 575 -9.77 -10.09 -16.96
CA PRO A 575 -8.54 -10.47 -16.28
C PRO A 575 -8.66 -11.74 -15.41
N ALA A 576 -9.82 -11.99 -14.81
CA ALA A 576 -10.03 -13.12 -13.89
C ALA A 576 -10.03 -14.47 -14.62
N ASP A 577 -10.41 -14.52 -15.91
CA ASP A 577 -10.29 -15.75 -16.70
C ASP A 577 -8.84 -16.23 -16.78
N VAL A 578 -7.91 -15.28 -16.93
CA VAL A 578 -6.47 -15.53 -17.17
C VAL A 578 -5.69 -15.70 -15.87
N LEU A 579 -6.14 -15.03 -14.80
CA LEU A 579 -5.52 -15.10 -13.49
C LEU A 579 -6.02 -16.30 -12.68
N ASP A 580 -7.34 -16.48 -12.59
CA ASP A 580 -7.98 -17.41 -11.65
C ASP A 580 -8.65 -18.61 -12.37
N ARG A 581 -9.42 -18.38 -13.44
CA ARG A 581 -10.28 -19.42 -14.07
C ARG A 581 -9.54 -20.32 -15.08
N GLY A 582 -8.20 -20.34 -15.05
CA GLY A 582 -7.37 -21.29 -15.80
C GLY A 582 -6.93 -20.87 -17.21
N GLY A 583 -7.44 -19.75 -17.74
CA GLY A 583 -7.09 -19.19 -19.06
C GLY A 583 -5.63 -18.73 -19.20
N ALA A 584 -5.24 -18.34 -20.41
CA ALA A 584 -3.84 -18.12 -20.81
C ALA A 584 -3.62 -16.82 -21.58
N GLN A 585 -2.40 -16.29 -21.53
CA GLN A 585 -1.98 -15.12 -22.32
C GLN A 585 -1.72 -15.52 -23.78
N LEU A 586 -2.04 -14.66 -24.74
CA LEU A 586 -1.73 -14.90 -26.15
C LEU A 586 -0.31 -14.40 -26.52
N PRO A 587 0.44 -15.11 -27.38
CA PRO A 587 1.76 -14.66 -27.82
C PRO A 587 1.72 -13.41 -28.73
N ALA A 588 2.68 -12.52 -28.55
CA ALA A 588 2.84 -11.29 -29.33
C ALA A 588 3.08 -11.61 -30.82
N GLY A 589 2.22 -11.11 -31.70
CA GLY A 589 2.26 -11.45 -33.13
C GLY A 589 1.80 -12.89 -33.45
N GLY A 590 1.04 -13.51 -32.55
CA GLY A 590 0.39 -14.81 -32.76
C GLY A 590 1.40 -15.94 -32.96
N ILE A 591 1.22 -16.73 -34.03
CA ILE A 591 2.08 -17.88 -34.37
C ILE A 591 3.58 -17.54 -34.37
N LYS A 592 3.98 -16.30 -34.73
CA LYS A 592 5.39 -15.89 -34.71
C LYS A 592 5.93 -15.76 -33.28
N GLY A 593 5.16 -15.16 -32.38
CA GLY A 593 5.49 -15.10 -30.95
C GLY A 593 5.53 -16.49 -30.32
N ALA A 594 4.58 -17.37 -30.67
CA ALA A 594 4.53 -18.74 -30.17
C ALA A 594 5.78 -19.55 -30.57
N LEU A 595 6.21 -19.45 -31.83
CA LEU A 595 7.41 -20.13 -32.33
C LEU A 595 8.71 -19.56 -31.72
N LEU A 596 8.75 -18.26 -31.42
CA LEU A 596 9.85 -17.66 -30.67
C LEU A 596 9.84 -18.09 -29.19
N ALA A 597 8.68 -18.24 -28.56
CA ALA A 597 8.57 -18.67 -27.16
C ALA A 597 9.00 -20.15 -27.00
N LEU A 598 8.69 -20.98 -27.99
CA LEU A 598 9.21 -22.34 -28.12
C LEU A 598 10.73 -22.36 -28.33
N LEU A 599 11.28 -21.47 -29.16
CA LEU A 599 12.73 -21.33 -29.31
C LEU A 599 13.40 -20.96 -27.97
N VAL A 600 12.77 -20.10 -27.16
CA VAL A 600 13.27 -19.75 -25.83
C VAL A 600 13.21 -20.93 -24.85
N GLU A 601 12.14 -21.73 -24.80
CA GLU A 601 12.14 -22.98 -23.98
C GLU A 601 13.27 -23.92 -24.38
N ILE A 602 13.54 -24.05 -25.69
CA ILE A 602 14.62 -24.92 -26.18
C ILE A 602 15.99 -24.35 -25.78
N LEU A 603 16.22 -23.04 -25.94
CA LEU A 603 17.53 -22.41 -25.69
C LEU A 603 17.83 -22.15 -24.21
N ALA A 604 16.82 -21.87 -23.39
CA ALA A 604 16.97 -21.45 -21.99
C ALA A 604 16.36 -22.43 -20.96
N GLY A 605 15.69 -23.49 -21.41
CA GLY A 605 15.29 -24.63 -20.59
C GLY A 605 16.06 -25.90 -21.00
N ALA A 606 15.72 -26.46 -22.18
CA ALA A 606 16.26 -27.75 -22.62
C ALA A 606 17.79 -27.75 -22.80
N LEU A 607 18.35 -26.69 -23.39
CA LEU A 607 19.79 -26.57 -23.69
C LEU A 607 20.66 -26.21 -22.46
N THR A 608 20.07 -25.61 -21.43
CA THR A 608 20.73 -25.34 -20.14
C THR A 608 20.60 -26.51 -19.15
N GLY A 609 19.68 -27.44 -19.39
CA GLY A 609 19.32 -28.48 -18.43
C GLY A 609 18.49 -27.94 -17.27
N SER A 610 17.65 -26.93 -17.55
CA SER A 610 16.70 -26.33 -16.60
C SER A 610 15.29 -26.87 -16.85
N ASP A 611 14.37 -26.64 -15.91
CA ASP A 611 12.98 -27.11 -16.02
C ASP A 611 12.31 -26.45 -17.23
N LEU A 612 11.45 -27.19 -17.95
CA LEU A 612 10.60 -26.60 -18.98
C LEU A 612 9.32 -26.05 -18.35
N ALA A 613 8.73 -25.03 -18.98
CA ALA A 613 7.46 -24.47 -18.51
C ALA A 613 6.30 -25.49 -18.41
N ILE A 614 6.34 -26.58 -19.18
CA ILE A 614 5.37 -27.68 -19.12
C ILE A 614 5.54 -28.59 -17.89
N ASP A 615 6.75 -28.67 -17.33
CA ASP A 615 7.10 -29.57 -16.22
C ASP A 615 7.00 -28.86 -14.86
N SER A 616 7.17 -27.53 -14.82
CA SER A 616 7.04 -26.72 -13.61
C SER A 616 6.28 -25.41 -13.85
N ASN A 617 5.11 -25.30 -13.21
CA ASN A 617 4.22 -24.14 -13.29
C ASN A 617 4.35 -23.17 -12.10
N ASP A 618 5.16 -23.50 -11.10
CA ASP A 618 5.37 -22.65 -9.92
C ASP A 618 6.53 -21.66 -10.13
N TYR A 619 6.22 -20.37 -10.00
CA TYR A 619 7.17 -19.28 -10.16
C TYR A 619 8.27 -19.23 -9.10
N HIS A 620 8.13 -19.90 -7.95
CA HIS A 620 9.12 -19.89 -6.88
C HIS A 620 10.02 -21.12 -6.83
N THR A 621 9.50 -22.31 -7.16
CA THR A 621 10.30 -23.55 -7.12
C THR A 621 10.94 -23.97 -8.45
N MET A 622 10.43 -23.49 -9.59
CA MET A 622 11.00 -23.76 -10.93
C MET A 622 12.48 -23.42 -11.00
N ASN A 623 13.30 -24.41 -11.36
CA ASN A 623 14.67 -24.23 -11.80
C ASN A 623 14.65 -23.64 -13.21
N ARG A 624 14.88 -22.32 -13.30
CA ARG A 624 14.94 -21.59 -14.56
C ARG A 624 16.37 -21.51 -15.08
N GLY A 625 16.47 -21.43 -16.40
CA GLY A 625 17.73 -21.20 -17.09
C GLY A 625 17.77 -19.90 -17.88
N MET A 626 18.98 -19.54 -18.29
CA MET A 626 19.23 -18.42 -19.20
C MET A 626 20.39 -18.77 -20.12
N LEU A 627 20.23 -18.51 -21.41
CA LEU A 627 21.32 -18.53 -22.40
C LEU A 627 21.73 -17.08 -22.68
N VAL A 628 23.02 -16.76 -22.52
CA VAL A 628 23.60 -15.48 -22.95
C VAL A 628 24.69 -15.75 -23.99
N LEU A 629 24.53 -15.22 -25.20
CA LEU A 629 25.50 -15.30 -26.29
C LEU A 629 26.25 -13.98 -26.39
N ALA A 630 27.58 -14.05 -26.52
CA ALA A 630 28.47 -12.91 -26.67
C ALA A 630 29.34 -13.07 -27.92
N PHE A 631 29.24 -12.14 -28.88
CA PHE A 631 29.96 -12.17 -30.15
C PHE A 631 30.94 -10.99 -30.23
N LYS A 632 32.16 -11.24 -30.68
CA LYS A 632 33.17 -10.20 -30.91
C LYS A 632 33.00 -9.59 -32.32
N PRO A 633 32.65 -8.29 -32.45
CA PRO A 633 32.41 -7.68 -33.77
C PRO A 633 33.68 -7.50 -34.61
N ALA A 634 34.87 -7.72 -34.04
CA ALA A 634 36.18 -7.46 -34.67
C ALA A 634 36.43 -8.24 -35.99
N ALA A 635 35.67 -9.30 -36.28
CA ALA A 635 35.72 -10.00 -37.56
C ALA A 635 35.14 -9.16 -38.73
N ALA A 636 34.32 -8.15 -38.45
CA ALA A 636 33.64 -7.31 -39.45
C ALA A 636 34.14 -5.85 -39.39
N THR A 637 35.08 -5.49 -40.26
CA THR A 637 35.75 -4.17 -40.28
C THR A 637 34.82 -2.98 -40.54
N THR A 638 33.60 -3.20 -41.01
CA THR A 638 32.57 -2.16 -41.21
C THR A 638 31.55 -2.06 -40.08
N PHE A 639 31.56 -2.99 -39.10
CA PHE A 639 30.45 -3.19 -38.15
C PHE A 639 29.96 -1.90 -37.48
N ALA A 640 30.85 -1.13 -36.85
CA ALA A 640 30.48 0.12 -36.18
C ALA A 640 29.89 1.19 -37.13
N ARG A 641 30.36 1.22 -38.39
CA ARG A 641 29.83 2.11 -39.44
C ARG A 641 28.42 1.69 -39.85
N ASP A 642 28.18 0.39 -40.01
CA ASP A 642 26.88 -0.12 -40.44
C ASP A 642 25.84 -0.07 -39.31
N ILE A 643 26.26 -0.23 -38.04
CA ILE A 643 25.41 0.09 -36.88
C ILE A 643 25.05 1.58 -36.83
N ALA A 644 26.01 2.49 -37.05
CA ALA A 644 25.71 3.93 -37.10
C ALA A 644 24.69 4.26 -38.21
N ARG A 645 24.88 3.71 -39.42
CA ARG A 645 23.93 3.87 -40.54
C ARG A 645 22.55 3.28 -40.26
N LEU A 646 22.45 2.18 -39.51
CA LEU A 646 21.18 1.62 -39.07
C LEU A 646 20.49 2.51 -38.03
N VAL A 647 21.26 3.07 -37.09
CA VAL A 647 20.77 4.04 -36.08
C VAL A 647 20.24 5.31 -36.75
N GLU A 648 20.96 5.86 -37.74
CA GLU A 648 20.53 7.02 -38.55
C GLU A 648 19.25 6.75 -39.37
N ALA A 649 19.05 5.50 -39.82
CA ALA A 649 17.90 5.11 -40.63
C ALA A 649 16.65 4.69 -39.82
N LEU A 650 16.78 4.49 -38.51
CA LEU A 650 15.67 4.07 -37.65
C LEU A 650 14.85 5.28 -37.17
N PRO A 651 13.50 5.27 -37.31
CA PRO A 651 12.65 6.34 -36.79
C PRO A 651 12.53 6.36 -35.26
N PHE A 652 13.05 5.32 -34.59
CA PHE A 652 13.19 5.18 -33.15
C PHE A 652 14.30 4.15 -32.88
N VAL A 653 15.30 4.47 -32.07
CA VAL A 653 16.36 3.52 -31.72
C VAL A 653 15.91 2.71 -30.49
N PRO A 654 15.89 1.36 -30.54
CA PRO A 654 15.58 0.57 -29.36
C PRO A 654 16.49 0.93 -28.17
N GLY A 655 15.87 1.10 -27.01
CA GLY A 655 16.51 1.61 -25.80
C GLY A 655 16.42 3.13 -25.60
N ASP A 656 16.02 3.93 -26.60
CA ASP A 656 15.96 5.40 -26.44
C ASP A 656 15.00 5.84 -25.33
N ARG A 657 13.80 5.25 -25.26
CA ARG A 657 12.85 5.55 -24.17
C ARG A 657 13.44 5.25 -22.79
N THR A 658 14.28 4.22 -22.67
CA THR A 658 14.98 3.85 -21.44
C THR A 658 16.09 4.85 -21.12
N ARG A 659 16.93 5.20 -22.10
CA ARG A 659 17.96 6.26 -21.97
C ARG A 659 17.35 7.60 -21.57
N GLN A 660 16.24 7.98 -22.20
CA GLN A 660 15.50 9.21 -21.88
C GLN A 660 14.84 9.17 -20.49
N HIS A 661 14.56 7.98 -19.94
CA HIS A 661 14.08 7.85 -18.57
C HIS A 661 15.25 8.04 -17.58
N ARG A 662 16.35 7.28 -17.76
CA ARG A 662 17.61 7.46 -17.01
C ARG A 662 18.08 8.92 -17.02
N ALA A 663 18.07 9.57 -18.19
CA ALA A 663 18.52 10.97 -18.36
C ALA A 663 17.54 12.03 -17.84
N LYS A 664 16.28 11.69 -17.53
CA LYS A 664 15.37 12.55 -16.78
C LYS A 664 15.61 12.43 -15.28
N ASN A 665 15.95 11.22 -14.84
CA ASN A 665 16.33 10.91 -13.47
C ASN A 665 17.84 11.14 -13.28
N ALA A 666 18.37 12.28 -13.77
CA ALA A 666 19.80 12.57 -13.82
C ALA A 666 20.48 12.66 -12.45
N ASP A 667 19.70 12.94 -11.39
CA ASP A 667 20.11 12.91 -9.99
C ASP A 667 20.00 11.48 -9.39
N ASP A 668 19.95 10.45 -10.24
CA ASP A 668 19.73 9.02 -9.92
C ASP A 668 18.48 8.74 -9.05
N LEU A 669 17.46 9.59 -9.11
CA LEU A 669 16.24 9.44 -8.31
C LEU A 669 15.28 8.37 -8.87
N ILE A 670 14.63 7.61 -8.00
CA ILE A 670 13.53 6.69 -8.34
C ILE A 670 12.25 7.04 -7.57
N HIS A 671 11.11 6.64 -8.12
CA HIS A 671 9.79 6.87 -7.55
C HIS A 671 9.22 5.54 -7.00
N VAL A 672 9.06 5.43 -5.68
CA VAL A 672 8.66 4.19 -5.00
C VAL A 672 7.37 4.43 -4.21
N PRO A 673 6.31 3.62 -4.36
CA PRO A 673 5.13 3.73 -3.50
C PRO A 673 5.50 3.62 -2.01
N PRO A 674 4.94 4.45 -1.10
CA PRO A 674 5.32 4.46 0.32
C PRO A 674 5.21 3.09 0.99
N SER A 675 4.14 2.34 0.69
CA SER A 675 3.92 0.98 1.18
C SER A 675 5.03 0.01 0.80
N LEU A 676 5.54 0.08 -0.44
CA LEU A 676 6.66 -0.76 -0.90
C LEU A 676 7.97 -0.35 -0.22
N PHE A 677 8.24 0.95 -0.09
CA PHE A 677 9.42 1.45 0.64
C PHE A 677 9.38 1.02 2.11
N TYR A 678 8.20 1.05 2.73
CA TYR A 678 7.97 0.60 4.10
C TYR A 678 8.13 -0.91 4.27
N ASP A 679 7.53 -1.75 3.41
CA ASP A 679 7.70 -3.20 3.48
C ASP A 679 9.16 -3.62 3.31
N LEU A 680 9.91 -2.98 2.41
CA LEU A 680 11.36 -3.17 2.27
C LEU A 680 12.11 -2.71 3.53
N SER A 681 11.74 -1.56 4.10
CA SER A 681 12.31 -1.03 5.35
C SER A 681 12.00 -1.86 6.58
N ARG A 682 10.87 -2.59 6.58
CA ARG A 682 10.49 -3.55 7.63
C ARG A 682 11.22 -4.87 7.44
N ARG A 683 11.44 -5.31 6.19
CA ARG A 683 12.21 -6.52 5.87
C ARG A 683 13.70 -6.35 6.17
N SER A 684 14.33 -5.24 5.78
CA SER A 684 15.75 -4.95 6.08
C SER A 684 16.07 -4.94 7.57
N ARG A 685 15.12 -4.52 8.42
CA ARG A 685 15.24 -4.54 9.89
C ARG A 685 15.00 -5.93 10.53
N ARG A 686 14.47 -6.91 9.79
CA ARG A 686 14.16 -8.26 10.31
C ARG A 686 15.33 -9.24 10.10
N ARG A 687 16.34 -9.13 10.98
CA ARG A 687 17.62 -9.88 11.07
C ARG A 687 18.85 -9.04 10.76
N GLU A 688 19.06 -8.00 11.55
CA GLU A 688 20.31 -7.98 12.30
C GLU A 688 20.12 -8.76 13.60
N ASP A 689 21.17 -9.41 14.11
CA ASP A 689 21.10 -10.18 15.35
C ASP A 689 20.78 -9.27 16.54
N HIS A 690 19.91 -9.74 17.43
CA HIS A 690 19.49 -9.02 18.63
C HIS A 690 20.72 -8.61 19.47
N PRO A 691 21.06 -7.31 19.59
CA PRO A 691 22.39 -6.87 20.06
C PRO A 691 22.52 -6.90 21.59
N ARG A 692 22.26 -8.07 22.21
CA ARG A 692 22.48 -8.34 23.62
C ARG A 692 23.65 -9.28 23.92
N GLU A 693 23.99 -10.23 23.05
CA GLU A 693 25.11 -11.16 23.33
C GLU A 693 26.51 -10.64 22.94
N SER A 694 26.65 -9.85 21.86
CA SER A 694 27.95 -9.29 21.44
C SER A 694 28.41 -8.06 22.23
N ALA A 695 27.47 -7.48 23.00
CA ALA A 695 27.74 -6.44 24.00
C ALA A 695 28.13 -7.07 25.35
N LEU A 696 27.38 -8.08 25.83
CA LEU A 696 27.61 -8.69 27.15
C LEU A 696 29.04 -9.21 27.32
N ARG A 697 29.58 -9.96 26.34
CA ARG A 697 30.98 -10.46 26.44
C ARG A 697 32.05 -9.36 26.49
N ARG A 698 31.77 -8.15 25.98
CA ARG A 698 32.68 -7.00 26.10
C ARG A 698 32.52 -6.30 27.45
N VAL A 699 31.29 -6.22 27.98
CA VAL A 699 31.04 -5.73 29.34
C VAL A 699 31.68 -6.66 30.38
N GLU A 700 31.55 -7.98 30.24
CA GLU A 700 32.16 -8.96 31.16
C GLU A 700 33.69 -8.82 31.24
N VAL A 701 34.37 -8.67 30.09
CA VAL A 701 35.83 -8.53 30.02
C VAL A 701 36.32 -7.21 30.67
N GLU A 702 35.61 -6.09 30.49
CA GLU A 702 35.99 -4.83 31.13
C GLU A 702 35.56 -4.77 32.61
N VAL A 703 34.43 -5.37 33.00
CA VAL A 703 34.01 -5.48 34.42
C VAL A 703 35.00 -6.34 35.22
N ASP A 704 35.54 -7.41 34.62
CA ASP A 704 36.49 -8.28 35.32
C ASP A 704 37.90 -7.65 35.42
N LYS A 705 38.31 -6.83 34.45
CA LYS A 705 39.45 -5.90 34.61
C LYS A 705 39.19 -4.90 35.74
N TYR A 706 38.01 -4.28 35.78
CA TYR A 706 37.67 -3.26 36.78
C TYR A 706 37.69 -3.84 38.20
N ARG A 707 37.15 -5.06 38.39
CA ARG A 707 37.26 -5.80 39.66
C ARG A 707 38.71 -6.04 40.08
N ARG A 708 39.55 -6.55 39.17
CA ARG A 708 40.96 -6.83 39.46
C ARG A 708 41.82 -5.59 39.70
N HIS A 709 41.42 -4.40 39.26
CA HIS A 709 42.09 -3.14 39.62
C HIS A 709 41.57 -2.45 40.88
N TYR A 710 40.26 -2.52 41.17
CA TYR A 710 39.65 -1.70 42.24
C TYR A 710 39.15 -2.48 43.47
N VAL A 711 39.06 -3.82 43.45
CA VAL A 711 38.60 -4.60 44.62
C VAL A 711 39.78 -5.23 45.38
N GLU A 712 40.81 -5.71 44.68
CA GLU A 712 41.98 -6.33 45.32
C GLU A 712 43.09 -5.32 45.67
N GLY A 713 43.15 -4.17 44.99
CA GLY A 713 44.10 -3.09 45.28
C GLY A 713 43.82 -2.30 46.57
N ALA A 714 42.64 -2.45 47.17
CA ALA A 714 42.18 -1.66 48.32
C ALA A 714 42.60 -2.23 49.70
N CYS A 715 43.29 -3.37 49.75
CA CYS A 715 43.59 -4.11 50.99
C CYS A 715 45.06 -4.06 51.44
N CYS A 716 45.86 -3.08 51.00
CA CYS A 716 47.30 -3.02 51.31
C CYS A 716 47.90 -1.59 51.49
N ALA A 717 47.25 -0.68 52.22
CA ALA A 717 47.89 0.61 52.61
C ALA A 717 47.23 1.37 53.80
N VAL A 718 47.10 0.77 54.99
CA VAL A 718 46.84 1.54 56.23
C VAL A 718 47.69 1.01 57.41
N SER A 719 48.80 1.68 57.67
CA SER A 719 49.59 1.54 58.91
C SER A 719 50.37 2.83 59.19
N ASP A 720 50.31 3.29 60.44
CA ASP A 720 51.10 4.37 61.07
C ASP A 720 50.87 5.83 60.58
N GLY A 721 50.88 6.80 61.52
CA GLY A 721 50.77 8.23 61.20
C GLY A 721 50.62 9.18 62.41
N GLY A 722 49.61 8.98 63.25
CA GLY A 722 49.40 9.76 64.49
C GLY A 722 48.66 11.11 64.36
N PRO A 723 48.33 11.81 65.47
CA PRO A 723 47.30 12.86 65.51
C PRO A 723 47.77 14.26 65.96
N ARG A 724 46.90 15.29 65.77
CA ARG A 724 46.82 16.49 66.66
C ARG A 724 45.49 17.28 66.52
N HIS A 725 45.10 17.86 67.66
CA HIS A 725 43.97 18.74 68.03
C HIS A 725 43.24 19.54 66.91
N GLN A 726 41.91 19.65 66.92
CA GLN A 726 40.97 20.18 67.94
C GLN A 726 41.07 21.69 68.21
N SER A 727 40.04 22.41 67.78
CA SER A 727 39.17 23.20 68.69
C SER A 727 37.76 23.22 68.11
#